data_AF-A0A7G9P0P8-F1
#
_entry.id   AF-A0A7G9P0P8-F1
#
_cell.length_a   1.000
_cell.length_b   1.000
_cell.length_c   1.000
_cell.angle_alpha   90.00
_cell.angle_beta   90.00
_cell.angle_gamma   90.00
#
_symmetry.space_group_name_H-M   'P 1'
#
loop_
_entity.id
_entity.type
_entity.pdbx_description
1 polymer ?
#
loop_
_entity_poly.entity_id
_entity_poly.type
_entity_poly.pdbx_seq_one_letter_code
_entity_poly.pdbx_strand_id
1 'polypeptide(L)'
;MSKTNVWNHRGLRALLVAVIVATTGWAVWQFVELVGRNGVGVLDIGLIGLFSLLTLWITTGFWTATFGFGYCLVYPSKPASVPADDLPAPEDRAEPLSRTAIVMPVYNEDPVRTCSGIAATWESLTATGHADRFEVFMLSDTTDPKLWLREQQMWAKLRDQLEGGERIFYRHRRNNTERKSGNIADFCRRWGQRYEYMIVLDADSVMEGATLVEMVRRMDQDSEVGILQAPPVPVNCNSLFARMIQFASSVYGRIFTRGMALWTGTDANYYGHNAILRVRPFVEHCGLPKLPGAEPLGGEILSHDFVEAALMRRAGWKVRLDSDLGGSYEECPSSLIGFAQRDQRWCQGNLQHLRLIFLYGFHPSSRIHLSMGAMSFLSSPLWLVFMLIGGFVAATSGGGAEAAMDVNGASPLLLFGVVMGMLLLPKLWGFGLLMTQPREAMKYGGASRALGGVLLETVMSVVIAPIMMAFHTTFVVAIFAGRKVQWSAQERGDRNLSFRDAFNAHAGHTIIGLAAAWALAVVTPALFWWTTPVLFGLVFSIPISLALGSVTYGTSMRRSGILLIPEETRQPAVLARQRHWYRLITHDAATECDPWQVLAVDPAANAQHIALLDATGDATPIGEQYKSMCSLMVVGGSGRLTRREKMALLHDPEAVAWLHREVWRRWPIALLQQVSQAVGAQATTGAA
;
A
#
# COMPACT_ATOMS: atom_id res chain seq x y z
N MET A 1 -4.75 32.50 5.98
CA MET A 1 -3.41 33.12 5.91
C MET A 1 -2.38 32.23 6.60
N SER A 2 -1.56 31.52 5.82
CA SER A 2 -0.54 30.59 6.32
C SER A 2 0.71 31.34 6.79
N LYS A 3 1.03 31.25 8.08
CA LYS A 3 2.39 31.52 8.58
C LYS A 3 3.27 30.30 8.28
N THR A 4 3.47 29.97 7.01
CA THR A 4 4.50 29.02 6.55
C THR A 4 5.50 29.74 5.65
N ASN A 5 6.05 30.84 6.17
CA ASN A 5 7.26 31.48 5.64
C ASN A 5 8.36 31.28 6.69
N VAL A 6 9.27 30.31 6.51
CA VAL A 6 10.67 30.42 7.03
C VAL A 6 11.68 29.63 6.18
N TRP A 7 11.32 28.58 5.45
CA TRP A 7 12.30 27.91 4.57
C TRP A 7 12.12 28.33 3.13
N ASN A 8 13.07 29.11 2.61
CA ASN A 8 13.27 29.19 1.16
C ASN A 8 13.49 27.75 0.67
N HIS A 9 12.46 27.11 0.13
CA HIS A 9 12.50 25.70 -0.28
C HIS A 9 13.68 25.41 -1.21
N ARG A 10 14.12 26.40 -2.00
CA ARG A 10 15.31 26.28 -2.85
C ARG A 10 16.60 26.20 -2.01
N GLY A 11 16.75 27.04 -1.00
CA GLY A 11 17.89 27.02 -0.08
C GLY A 11 17.95 25.73 0.74
N LEU A 12 16.81 25.25 1.23
CA LEU A 12 16.71 23.97 1.95
C LEU A 12 17.09 22.78 1.05
N ARG A 13 16.54 22.73 -0.18
CA ARG A 13 16.91 21.70 -1.17
C ARG A 13 18.40 21.75 -1.50
N ALA A 14 18.96 22.94 -1.71
CA ALA A 14 20.38 23.10 -2.00
C ALA A 14 21.25 22.62 -0.83
N LEU A 15 20.89 22.96 0.41
CA LEU A 15 21.57 22.47 1.60
C LEU A 15 21.48 20.94 1.71
N LEU A 16 20.29 20.37 1.51
CA LEU A 16 20.09 18.92 1.55
C LEU A 16 20.95 18.19 0.51
N VAL A 17 20.95 18.67 -0.73
CA VAL A 17 21.81 18.12 -1.79
C VAL A 17 23.28 18.26 -1.43
N ALA A 18 23.69 19.43 -0.90
CA ALA A 18 25.07 19.66 -0.51
C ALA A 18 25.54 18.69 0.58
N VAL A 19 24.75 18.44 1.62
CA VAL A 19 25.13 17.50 2.69
C VAL A 19 25.10 16.04 2.23
N ILE A 20 24.16 15.67 1.34
CA ILE A 20 24.13 14.33 0.72
C ILE A 20 25.39 14.10 -0.11
N VAL A 21 25.74 15.04 -0.99
CA VAL A 21 26.93 14.95 -1.84
C VAL A 21 28.20 14.96 -1.00
N ALA A 22 28.31 15.83 0.01
CA ALA A 22 29.48 15.92 0.87
C ALA A 22 29.69 14.63 1.69
N THR A 23 28.63 14.10 2.32
CA THR A 23 28.72 12.86 3.09
C THR A 23 29.00 11.63 2.22
N THR A 24 28.37 11.55 1.04
CA THR A 24 28.67 10.50 0.06
C THR A 24 30.12 10.59 -0.42
N GLY A 25 30.57 11.79 -0.82
CA GLY A 25 31.92 12.02 -1.31
C GLY A 25 32.98 11.68 -0.25
N TRP A 26 32.76 12.06 1.00
CA TRP A 26 33.64 11.70 2.11
C TRP A 26 33.71 10.19 2.33
N ALA A 27 32.56 9.50 2.39
CA ALA A 27 32.53 8.06 2.58
C ALA A 27 33.18 7.30 1.41
N VAL A 28 32.94 7.74 0.17
CA VAL A 28 33.57 7.17 -1.03
C VAL A 28 35.08 7.39 -0.99
N TRP A 29 35.54 8.59 -0.64
CA TRP A 29 36.97 8.89 -0.52
C TRP A 29 37.65 7.96 0.51
N GLN A 30 37.04 7.79 1.70
CA GLN A 30 37.53 6.85 2.71
C GLN A 30 37.56 5.40 2.22
N PHE A 31 36.55 4.99 1.42
CA PHE A 31 36.51 3.65 0.84
C PHE A 31 37.58 3.45 -0.24
N VAL A 32 37.85 4.46 -1.07
CA VAL A 32 38.94 4.45 -2.06
C VAL A 32 40.29 4.31 -1.36
N GLU A 33 40.54 5.04 -0.28
CA GLU A 33 41.77 4.90 0.52
C GLU A 33 41.92 3.51 1.12
N LEU A 34 40.81 2.87 1.53
CA LEU A 34 40.83 1.53 2.09
C LEU A 34 41.15 0.47 1.03
N VAL A 35 40.47 0.52 -0.10
CA VAL A 35 40.62 -0.47 -1.18
C VAL A 35 41.94 -0.26 -1.93
N GLY A 36 42.39 0.99 -2.08
CA GLY A 36 43.61 1.32 -2.83
C GLY A 36 44.93 1.02 -2.12
N ARG A 37 44.93 0.53 -0.88
CA ARG A 37 46.18 0.28 -0.10
C ARG A 37 47.14 -0.71 -0.76
N ASN A 38 46.59 -1.69 -1.50
CA ASN A 38 47.37 -2.73 -2.18
C ASN A 38 47.41 -2.52 -3.71
N GLY A 39 47.13 -1.30 -4.18
CA GLY A 39 46.88 -0.98 -5.59
C GLY A 39 45.40 -1.06 -5.96
N VAL A 40 45.04 -0.50 -7.12
CA VAL A 40 43.65 -0.46 -7.60
C VAL A 40 43.51 -1.36 -8.83
N GLY A 41 42.81 -2.48 -8.67
CA GLY A 41 42.44 -3.40 -9.73
C GLY A 41 41.06 -3.09 -10.35
N VAL A 42 40.68 -3.88 -11.36
CA VAL A 42 39.37 -3.73 -12.05
C VAL A 42 38.19 -4.01 -11.10
N LEU A 43 38.33 -5.01 -10.22
CA LEU A 43 37.30 -5.34 -9.23
C LEU A 43 37.12 -4.21 -8.21
N ASP A 44 38.20 -3.54 -7.84
CA ASP A 44 38.19 -2.41 -6.91
C ASP A 44 37.44 -1.21 -7.49
N ILE A 45 37.66 -0.90 -8.78
CA ILE A 45 36.89 0.13 -9.49
C ILE A 45 35.38 -0.20 -9.48
N GLY A 46 35.05 -1.48 -9.71
CA GLY A 46 33.66 -1.96 -9.61
C GLY A 46 33.08 -1.78 -8.20
N LEU A 47 33.83 -2.12 -7.16
CA LEU A 47 33.43 -1.94 -5.77
C LEU A 47 33.24 -0.46 -5.41
N ILE A 48 34.14 0.42 -5.84
CA ILE A 48 34.03 1.87 -5.62
C ILE A 48 32.76 2.41 -6.28
N GLY A 49 32.47 2.00 -7.53
CA GLY A 49 31.26 2.40 -8.24
C GLY A 49 29.98 1.96 -7.52
N LEU A 50 29.91 0.69 -7.10
CA LEU A 50 28.78 0.14 -6.33
C LEU A 50 28.64 0.85 -4.97
N PHE A 51 29.74 0.99 -4.23
CA PHE A 51 29.75 1.66 -2.94
C PHE A 51 29.28 3.10 -3.04
N SER A 52 29.69 3.83 -4.08
CA SER A 52 29.26 5.21 -4.34
C SER A 52 27.75 5.31 -4.52
N LEU A 53 27.17 4.44 -5.35
CA LEU A 53 25.74 4.42 -5.62
C LEU A 53 24.93 4.01 -4.38
N LEU A 54 25.36 2.97 -3.68
CA LEU A 54 24.69 2.45 -2.49
C LEU A 54 24.78 3.43 -1.31
N THR A 55 25.91 4.11 -1.16
CA THR A 55 26.10 5.15 -0.13
C THR A 55 25.28 6.39 -0.44
N LEU A 56 25.18 6.80 -1.71
CA LEU A 56 24.29 7.89 -2.12
C LEU A 56 22.83 7.59 -1.74
N TRP A 57 22.39 6.34 -1.91
CA TRP A 57 21.06 5.90 -1.51
C TRP A 57 20.84 6.01 0.01
N ILE A 58 21.76 5.48 0.80
CA ILE A 58 21.69 5.50 2.27
C ILE A 58 21.72 6.93 2.81
N THR A 59 22.65 7.76 2.32
CA THR A 59 22.80 9.16 2.75
C THR A 59 21.54 9.98 2.44
N THR A 60 20.90 9.73 1.30
CA THR A 60 19.63 10.39 0.94
C THR A 60 18.53 10.09 1.95
N GLY A 61 18.36 8.82 2.35
CA GLY A 61 17.41 8.42 3.38
C GLY A 61 17.74 9.02 4.75
N PHE A 62 19.01 8.94 5.15
CA PHE A 62 19.50 9.50 6.40
C PHE A 62 19.22 10.99 6.52
N TRP A 63 19.63 11.80 5.54
CA TRP A 63 19.41 13.24 5.58
C TRP A 63 17.94 13.63 5.47
N THR A 64 17.14 12.89 4.69
CA THR A 64 15.69 13.09 4.65
C THR A 64 15.08 12.96 6.05
N ALA A 65 15.41 11.88 6.77
CA ALA A 65 14.94 11.69 8.14
C ALA A 65 15.53 12.72 9.13
N THR A 66 16.79 13.13 8.95
CA THR A 66 17.46 14.12 9.82
C THR A 66 16.72 15.46 9.77
N PHE A 67 16.46 15.96 8.55
CA PHE A 67 15.78 17.23 8.35
C PHE A 67 14.31 17.15 8.79
N GLY A 68 13.65 16.03 8.55
CA GLY A 68 12.30 15.78 9.08
C GLY A 68 12.25 15.78 10.61
N PHE A 69 13.22 15.15 11.27
CA PHE A 69 13.35 15.17 12.73
C PHE A 69 13.58 16.59 13.26
N GLY A 70 14.55 17.32 12.71
CA GLY A 70 14.82 18.71 13.10
C GLY A 70 13.59 19.61 12.92
N TYR A 71 12.86 19.45 11.82
CA TYR A 71 11.61 20.19 11.60
C TYR A 71 10.54 19.86 12.64
N CYS A 72 10.35 18.58 12.97
CA CYS A 72 9.39 18.16 14.00
C CYS A 72 9.71 18.73 15.40
N LEU A 73 11.00 18.94 15.72
CA LEU A 73 11.40 19.57 16.98
C LEU A 73 11.10 21.07 17.02
N VAL A 74 11.37 21.78 15.92
CA VAL A 74 11.16 23.24 15.83
C VAL A 74 9.69 23.59 15.66
N TYR A 75 8.94 22.77 14.92
CA TYR A 75 7.52 22.95 14.63
C TYR A 75 6.73 21.73 15.06
N PRO A 76 6.47 21.57 16.38
CA PRO A 76 5.58 20.52 16.89
C PRO A 76 4.20 20.71 16.26
N SER A 77 3.93 19.92 15.21
CA SER A 77 2.72 20.10 14.42
C SER A 77 1.55 19.50 15.19
N LYS A 78 0.49 20.29 15.38
CA LYS A 78 -0.83 19.73 15.68
C LYS A 78 -1.37 19.09 14.39
N PRO A 79 -2.10 17.96 14.46
CA PRO A 79 -2.81 17.44 13.29
C PRO A 79 -3.72 18.55 12.74
N ALA A 80 -3.73 18.72 11.42
CA ALA A 80 -4.43 19.84 10.82
C ALA A 80 -5.94 19.65 10.70
N SER A 81 -6.39 18.39 10.65
CA SER A 81 -7.78 18.03 10.88
C SER A 81 -8.00 17.68 12.34
N VAL A 82 -9.08 18.23 12.91
CA VAL A 82 -9.64 17.79 14.20
C VAL A 82 -10.71 16.75 13.88
N PRO A 83 -10.72 15.57 14.52
CA PRO A 83 -11.75 14.56 14.29
C PRO A 83 -13.15 15.16 14.38
N ALA A 84 -14.08 14.68 13.55
CA ALA A 84 -15.43 15.24 13.46
C ALA A 84 -16.15 15.29 14.82
N ASP A 85 -15.92 14.28 15.66
CA ASP A 85 -16.52 14.15 16.99
C ASP A 85 -15.96 15.16 18.03
N ASP A 86 -14.81 15.79 17.73
CA ASP A 86 -14.16 16.83 18.54
C ASP A 86 -14.43 18.24 17.98
N LEU A 87 -15.28 18.39 16.94
CA LEU A 87 -15.64 19.68 16.36
C LEU A 87 -16.68 20.42 17.24
N PRO A 88 -16.58 21.75 17.41
CA PRO A 88 -17.67 22.54 18.00
C PRO A 88 -18.94 22.40 17.14
N ALA A 89 -20.10 22.59 17.78
CA ALA A 89 -21.41 22.55 17.13
C ALA A 89 -21.44 23.43 15.85
N PRO A 90 -22.19 23.02 14.81
CA PRO A 90 -22.14 23.63 13.48
C PRO A 90 -22.86 24.99 13.49
N GLU A 91 -22.20 26.05 13.97
CA GLU A 91 -22.75 27.41 13.93
C GLU A 91 -21.91 28.43 13.13
N ASP A 92 -20.76 28.08 12.54
CA ASP A 92 -19.93 29.10 11.84
C ASP A 92 -19.10 28.63 10.62
N ARG A 93 -19.48 27.55 9.92
CA ARG A 93 -18.68 27.02 8.77
C ARG A 93 -19.38 27.17 7.43
N ALA A 94 -19.58 28.42 7.03
CA ALA A 94 -20.17 28.81 5.74
C ALA A 94 -19.12 29.13 4.67
N GLU A 95 -18.14 28.26 4.43
CA GLU A 95 -17.43 28.27 3.14
C GLU A 95 -18.02 27.17 2.25
N PRO A 96 -18.54 27.51 1.04
CA PRO A 96 -19.07 26.50 0.14
C PRO A 96 -17.92 25.64 -0.39
N LEU A 97 -17.93 24.34 -0.08
CA LEU A 97 -16.96 23.38 -0.61
C LEU A 97 -17.35 22.96 -2.03
N SER A 98 -16.32 22.75 -2.86
CA SER A 98 -16.48 22.21 -4.20
C SER A 98 -16.98 20.77 -4.18
N ARG A 99 -17.83 20.40 -5.16
CA ARG A 99 -18.35 19.04 -5.31
C ARG A 99 -17.22 18.05 -5.55
N THR A 100 -17.21 16.97 -4.78
CA THR A 100 -16.11 16.00 -4.76
C THR A 100 -16.64 14.56 -4.86
N ALA A 101 -16.07 13.77 -5.76
CA ALA A 101 -16.33 12.33 -5.81
C ALA A 101 -15.33 11.57 -4.94
N ILE A 102 -15.78 10.58 -4.19
CA ILE A 102 -14.92 9.60 -3.53
C ILE A 102 -14.98 8.33 -4.38
N VAL A 103 -13.88 7.96 -5.03
CA VAL A 103 -13.83 6.78 -5.90
C VAL A 103 -13.04 5.67 -5.22
N MET A 104 -13.63 4.48 -5.15
CA MET A 104 -13.04 3.30 -4.52
C MET A 104 -13.03 2.13 -5.52
N PRO A 105 -11.91 1.90 -6.21
CA PRO A 105 -11.73 0.73 -7.07
C PRO A 105 -11.71 -0.57 -6.25
N VAL A 106 -12.46 -1.57 -6.71
CA VAL A 106 -12.63 -2.90 -6.09
C VAL A 106 -12.38 -3.97 -7.16
N TYR A 107 -11.83 -5.13 -6.80
CA TYR A 107 -11.53 -6.22 -7.73
C TYR A 107 -11.84 -7.63 -7.23
N ASN A 108 -11.44 -8.02 -6.02
CA ASN A 108 -11.81 -9.32 -5.43
C ASN A 108 -11.61 -9.25 -3.90
N GLU A 109 -11.60 -8.04 -3.37
CA GLU A 109 -11.54 -7.77 -1.95
C GLU A 109 -12.81 -8.30 -1.28
N ASP A 110 -12.72 -8.54 0.04
CA ASP A 110 -13.88 -8.93 0.83
C ASP A 110 -14.91 -7.78 0.82
N PRO A 111 -16.13 -8.01 0.30
CA PRO A 111 -17.17 -6.97 0.26
C PRO A 111 -17.54 -6.47 1.66
N VAL A 112 -17.43 -7.32 2.69
CA VAL A 112 -17.75 -6.94 4.08
C VAL A 112 -16.73 -5.91 4.60
N ARG A 113 -15.43 -6.13 4.35
CA ARG A 113 -14.38 -5.17 4.70
C ARG A 113 -14.52 -3.86 3.94
N THR A 114 -14.72 -3.94 2.64
CA THR A 114 -14.84 -2.76 1.77
C THR A 114 -16.05 -1.91 2.17
N CYS A 115 -17.22 -2.53 2.33
CA CYS A 115 -18.46 -1.84 2.67
C CYS A 115 -18.42 -1.26 4.10
N SER A 116 -17.84 -1.97 5.06
CA SER A 116 -17.67 -1.41 6.42
C SER A 116 -16.73 -0.19 6.45
N GLY A 117 -15.70 -0.16 5.59
CA GLY A 117 -14.83 1.01 5.40
C GLY A 117 -15.55 2.21 4.78
N ILE A 118 -16.37 1.97 3.75
CA ILE A 118 -17.23 3.00 3.13
C ILE A 118 -18.22 3.56 4.16
N ALA A 119 -18.94 2.69 4.87
CA ALA A 119 -19.94 3.10 5.86
C ALA A 119 -19.32 3.99 6.95
N ALA A 120 -18.18 3.57 7.51
CA ALA A 120 -17.49 4.33 8.54
C ALA A 120 -16.99 5.70 8.05
N THR A 121 -16.43 5.73 6.84
CA THR A 121 -15.95 6.96 6.20
C THR A 121 -17.12 7.92 5.93
N TRP A 122 -18.24 7.38 5.45
CA TRP A 122 -19.46 8.13 5.15
C TRP A 122 -20.10 8.72 6.42
N GLU A 123 -20.32 7.92 7.46
CA GLU A 123 -20.83 8.43 8.74
C GLU A 123 -19.91 9.49 9.36
N SER A 124 -18.60 9.29 9.29
CA SER A 124 -17.64 10.29 9.76
C SER A 124 -17.71 11.58 8.95
N LEU A 125 -18.09 11.52 7.68
CA LEU A 125 -18.28 12.68 6.80
C LEU A 125 -19.62 13.36 7.05
N THR A 126 -20.70 12.61 7.25
CA THR A 126 -22.01 13.14 7.66
C THR A 126 -21.90 13.91 8.96
N ALA A 127 -21.12 13.41 9.92
CA ALA A 127 -20.85 14.11 11.19
C ALA A 127 -20.16 15.49 11.02
N THR A 128 -19.54 15.78 9.86
CA THR A 128 -18.97 17.11 9.58
C THR A 128 -19.98 18.14 9.09
N GLY A 129 -21.19 17.70 8.71
CA GLY A 129 -22.21 18.56 8.09
C GLY A 129 -21.98 18.90 6.62
N HIS A 130 -20.97 18.31 5.96
CA HIS A 130 -20.61 18.59 4.56
C HIS A 130 -20.85 17.42 3.59
N ALA A 131 -21.53 16.35 4.01
CA ALA A 131 -21.77 15.18 3.18
C ALA A 131 -22.58 15.48 1.91
N ASP A 132 -23.36 16.57 1.88
CA ASP A 132 -24.11 17.03 0.70
C ASP A 132 -23.20 17.38 -0.50
N ARG A 133 -21.91 17.62 -0.26
CA ARG A 133 -20.88 17.95 -1.26
C ARG A 133 -20.11 16.75 -1.79
N PHE A 134 -20.36 15.57 -1.23
CA PHE A 134 -19.67 14.34 -1.61
C PHE A 134 -20.62 13.30 -2.18
N GLU A 135 -20.11 12.51 -3.11
CA GLU A 135 -20.76 11.32 -3.65
C GLU A 135 -19.72 10.19 -3.72
N VAL A 136 -20.09 8.99 -3.29
CA VAL A 136 -19.18 7.83 -3.24
C VAL A 136 -19.44 6.92 -4.43
N PHE A 137 -18.38 6.42 -5.06
CA PHE A 137 -18.43 5.50 -6.19
C PHE A 137 -17.61 4.25 -5.87
N MET A 138 -18.30 3.13 -5.61
CA MET A 138 -17.69 1.81 -5.56
C MET A 138 -17.55 1.28 -6.99
N LEU A 139 -16.31 1.21 -7.46
CA LEU A 139 -15.97 0.90 -8.84
C LEU A 139 -15.41 -0.53 -8.94
N SER A 140 -16.25 -1.50 -9.26
CA SER A 140 -15.91 -2.93 -9.27
C SER A 140 -15.38 -3.43 -10.62
N ASP A 141 -14.24 -4.12 -10.55
CA ASP A 141 -13.64 -4.97 -11.58
C ASP A 141 -13.85 -6.45 -11.25
N THR A 142 -14.81 -6.79 -10.40
CA THR A 142 -14.82 -8.10 -9.78
C THR A 142 -14.99 -9.25 -10.76
N THR A 143 -14.06 -10.21 -10.68
CA THR A 143 -14.00 -11.31 -11.63
C THR A 143 -14.66 -12.57 -11.08
N ASP A 144 -14.84 -12.67 -9.76
CA ASP A 144 -15.55 -13.79 -9.13
C ASP A 144 -17.08 -13.50 -9.11
N PRO A 145 -17.91 -14.35 -9.75
CA PRO A 145 -19.34 -14.12 -9.82
C PRO A 145 -20.04 -14.07 -8.45
N LYS A 146 -19.58 -14.87 -7.48
CA LYS A 146 -20.17 -14.88 -6.13
C LYS A 146 -19.81 -13.61 -5.37
N LEU A 147 -18.56 -13.17 -5.46
CA LEU A 147 -18.14 -11.91 -4.85
C LEU A 147 -18.87 -10.73 -5.51
N TRP A 148 -19.03 -10.73 -6.83
CA TRP A 148 -19.77 -9.68 -7.53
C TRP A 148 -21.21 -9.52 -7.01
N LEU A 149 -21.96 -10.62 -6.90
CA LEU A 149 -23.31 -10.58 -6.34
C LEU A 149 -23.32 -10.12 -4.87
N ARG A 150 -22.32 -10.55 -4.09
CA ARG A 150 -22.18 -10.15 -2.69
C ARG A 150 -21.89 -8.66 -2.55
N GLU A 151 -21.10 -8.06 -3.45
CA GLU A 151 -20.91 -6.60 -3.49
C GLU A 151 -22.22 -5.85 -3.70
N GLN A 152 -23.06 -6.30 -4.65
CA GLN A 152 -24.34 -5.66 -4.93
C GLN A 152 -25.30 -5.74 -3.74
N GLN A 153 -25.32 -6.88 -3.05
CA GLN A 153 -26.11 -7.08 -1.83
C GLN A 153 -25.65 -6.14 -0.72
N MET A 154 -24.34 -6.06 -0.48
CA MET A 154 -23.79 -5.22 0.58
C MET A 154 -23.97 -3.73 0.26
N TRP A 155 -23.77 -3.33 -0.99
CA TRP A 155 -24.03 -1.96 -1.43
C TRP A 155 -25.51 -1.56 -1.23
N ALA A 156 -26.47 -2.43 -1.58
CA ALA A 156 -27.88 -2.15 -1.34
C ALA A 156 -28.19 -1.98 0.15
N LYS A 157 -27.66 -2.87 1.01
CA LYS A 157 -27.78 -2.73 2.47
C LYS A 157 -27.24 -1.39 2.96
N LEU A 158 -26.06 -0.97 2.49
CA LEU A 158 -25.50 0.33 2.84
C LEU A 158 -26.39 1.49 2.40
N ARG A 159 -26.88 1.45 1.16
CA ARG A 159 -27.74 2.50 0.61
C ARG A 159 -29.03 2.68 1.41
N ASP A 160 -29.61 1.57 1.89
CA ASP A 160 -30.88 1.58 2.59
C ASP A 160 -30.73 1.87 4.10
N GLN A 161 -29.59 1.52 4.71
CA GLN A 161 -29.35 1.68 6.15
C GLN A 161 -28.61 2.98 6.53
N LEU A 162 -27.83 3.57 5.62
CA LEU A 162 -27.08 4.79 5.90
C LEU A 162 -27.91 6.04 5.57
N GLU A 163 -27.86 7.03 6.46
CA GLU A 163 -28.34 8.38 6.15
C GLU A 163 -27.55 8.97 4.97
N GLY A 164 -28.24 9.43 3.93
CA GLY A 164 -27.60 9.91 2.70
C GLY A 164 -27.06 8.79 1.80
N GLY A 165 -27.44 7.53 2.07
CA GLY A 165 -26.99 6.35 1.33
C GLY A 165 -27.28 6.41 -0.17
N GLU A 166 -28.26 7.21 -0.62
CA GLU A 166 -28.57 7.45 -2.04
C GLU A 166 -27.41 8.09 -2.84
N ARG A 167 -26.41 8.63 -2.14
CA ARG A 167 -25.18 9.21 -2.71
C ARG A 167 -24.04 8.21 -2.86
N ILE A 168 -24.26 6.97 -2.47
CA ILE A 168 -23.32 5.86 -2.63
C ILE A 168 -23.72 5.09 -3.88
N PHE A 169 -22.91 5.22 -4.92
CA PHE A 169 -23.11 4.57 -6.21
C PHE A 169 -22.26 3.32 -6.34
N TYR A 170 -22.80 2.31 -7.01
CA TYR A 170 -22.09 1.09 -7.36
C TYR A 170 -22.06 0.91 -8.86
N ARG A 171 -20.90 0.49 -9.38
CA ARG A 171 -20.74 0.07 -10.77
C ARG A 171 -19.85 -1.15 -10.81
N HIS A 172 -20.21 -2.15 -11.62
CA HIS A 172 -19.31 -3.19 -12.10
C HIS A 172 -19.05 -2.97 -13.60
N ARG A 173 -17.80 -3.11 -14.05
CA ARG A 173 -17.47 -2.99 -15.49
C ARG A 173 -17.24 -4.35 -16.13
N ARG A 174 -17.73 -4.53 -17.35
CA ARG A 174 -17.55 -5.78 -18.10
C ARG A 174 -16.09 -6.05 -18.48
N ASN A 175 -15.41 -5.03 -19.01
CA ASN A 175 -14.06 -5.17 -19.57
C ASN A 175 -13.02 -4.49 -18.67
N ASN A 176 -12.28 -5.31 -17.92
CA ASN A 176 -11.26 -4.87 -16.97
C ASN A 176 -9.94 -4.45 -17.64
N THR A 177 -10.02 -3.63 -18.68
CA THR A 177 -8.84 -3.06 -19.35
C THR A 177 -8.11 -2.12 -18.40
N GLU A 178 -6.77 -2.20 -18.36
CA GLU A 178 -5.91 -1.32 -17.56
C GLU A 178 -6.17 -1.35 -16.04
N ARG A 179 -6.89 -2.36 -15.52
CA ARG A 179 -7.10 -2.57 -14.06
C ARG A 179 -7.53 -1.28 -13.34
N LYS A 180 -6.92 -0.94 -12.21
CA LYS A 180 -7.25 0.24 -11.37
C LYS A 180 -7.26 1.54 -12.17
N SER A 181 -6.21 1.85 -12.94
CA SER A 181 -6.14 3.10 -13.71
C SER A 181 -7.22 3.15 -14.79
N GLY A 182 -7.49 2.04 -15.47
CA GLY A 182 -8.58 1.95 -16.43
C GLY A 182 -9.96 2.17 -15.82
N ASN A 183 -10.17 1.70 -14.57
CA ASN A 183 -11.45 1.85 -13.88
C ASN A 183 -11.68 3.30 -13.45
N ILE A 184 -10.63 3.97 -12.94
CA ILE A 184 -10.64 5.42 -12.65
C ILE A 184 -10.86 6.21 -13.94
N ALA A 185 -10.16 5.87 -15.03
CA ALA A 185 -10.31 6.55 -16.32
C ALA A 185 -11.72 6.43 -16.87
N ASP A 186 -12.37 5.27 -16.72
CA ASP A 186 -13.77 5.10 -17.12
C ASP A 186 -14.72 5.95 -16.26
N PHE A 187 -14.51 6.02 -14.94
CA PHE A 187 -15.25 6.95 -14.08
C PHE A 187 -15.10 8.41 -14.56
N CYS A 188 -13.87 8.84 -14.84
CA CYS A 188 -13.60 10.19 -15.33
C CYS A 188 -14.31 10.49 -16.65
N ARG A 189 -14.37 9.53 -17.58
CA ARG A 189 -15.06 9.67 -18.87
C ARG A 189 -16.58 9.79 -18.72
N ARG A 190 -17.18 9.02 -17.81
CA ARG A 190 -18.64 8.94 -17.64
C ARG A 190 -19.21 10.02 -16.74
N TRP A 191 -18.54 10.29 -15.61
CA TRP A 191 -19.08 11.16 -14.55
C TRP A 191 -18.10 12.24 -14.08
N GLY A 192 -16.83 12.19 -14.48
CA GLY A 192 -15.80 13.12 -13.98
C GLY A 192 -16.14 14.60 -14.15
N GLN A 193 -16.82 14.98 -15.24
CA GLN A 193 -17.21 16.38 -15.49
C GLN A 193 -18.17 16.98 -14.46
N ARG A 194 -18.80 16.15 -13.60
CA ARG A 194 -19.71 16.60 -12.53
C ARG A 194 -19.00 17.08 -11.27
N TYR A 195 -17.70 16.80 -11.13
CA TYR A 195 -16.95 17.05 -9.90
C TYR A 195 -15.72 17.90 -10.19
N GLU A 196 -15.41 18.82 -9.29
CA GLU A 196 -14.16 19.58 -9.34
C GLU A 196 -12.99 18.69 -8.89
N TYR A 197 -13.24 17.88 -7.85
CA TYR A 197 -12.26 16.98 -7.25
C TYR A 197 -12.73 15.53 -7.25
N MET A 198 -11.75 14.62 -7.29
CA MET A 198 -11.95 13.23 -6.93
C MET A 198 -10.95 12.82 -5.85
N ILE A 199 -11.42 12.06 -4.85
CA ILE A 199 -10.60 11.43 -3.83
C ILE A 199 -10.52 9.95 -4.16
N VAL A 200 -9.32 9.43 -4.40
CA VAL A 200 -9.10 8.01 -4.72
C VAL A 200 -8.78 7.27 -3.44
N LEU A 201 -9.57 6.24 -3.10
CA LEU A 201 -9.35 5.33 -1.98
C LEU A 201 -9.07 3.92 -2.49
N ASP A 202 -8.25 3.15 -1.79
CA ASP A 202 -8.19 1.69 -1.99
C ASP A 202 -9.31 1.01 -1.19
N ALA A 203 -9.66 -0.22 -1.56
CA ALA A 203 -10.75 -0.97 -0.93
C ALA A 203 -10.51 -1.31 0.57
N ASP A 204 -9.27 -1.18 1.06
CA ASP A 204 -8.88 -1.31 2.46
C ASP A 204 -8.60 0.05 3.13
N SER A 205 -8.84 1.16 2.44
CA SER A 205 -8.67 2.51 2.98
C SER A 205 -9.88 2.96 3.80
N VAL A 206 -9.61 3.64 4.92
CA VAL A 206 -10.62 4.30 5.75
C VAL A 206 -10.13 5.69 6.09
N MET A 207 -10.95 6.72 5.83
CA MET A 207 -10.58 8.10 6.10
C MET A 207 -11.59 8.81 7.01
N GLU A 208 -11.09 9.68 7.89
CA GLU A 208 -11.94 10.56 8.68
C GLU A 208 -12.56 11.65 7.79
N GLY A 209 -13.86 11.89 7.98
CA GLY A 209 -14.59 12.91 7.23
C GLY A 209 -13.98 14.31 7.36
N ALA A 210 -13.47 14.65 8.55
CA ALA A 210 -12.80 15.93 8.78
C ALA A 210 -11.51 16.08 7.94
N THR A 211 -10.79 14.99 7.68
CA THR A 211 -9.63 15.00 6.79
C THR A 211 -10.06 15.17 5.34
N LEU A 212 -11.14 14.51 4.90
CA LEU A 212 -11.68 14.69 3.54
C LEU A 212 -12.10 16.14 3.28
N VAL A 213 -12.81 16.76 4.23
CA VAL A 213 -13.21 18.18 4.18
C VAL A 213 -11.99 19.09 4.15
N GLU A 214 -10.99 18.83 4.99
CA GLU A 214 -9.76 19.62 5.03
C GLU A 214 -8.96 19.52 3.72
N MET A 215 -8.93 18.34 3.08
CA MET A 215 -8.30 18.16 1.77
C MET A 215 -9.00 19.01 0.69
N VAL A 216 -10.33 19.02 0.65
CA VAL A 216 -11.11 19.88 -0.27
C VAL A 216 -10.83 21.36 0.01
N ARG A 217 -10.87 21.77 1.27
CA ARG A 217 -10.60 23.15 1.68
C ARG A 217 -9.21 23.62 1.21
N ARG A 218 -8.19 22.77 1.28
CA ARG A 218 -6.83 23.10 0.79
C ARG A 218 -6.77 23.22 -0.73
N MET A 219 -7.50 22.37 -1.45
CA MET A 219 -7.58 22.42 -2.91
C MET A 219 -8.33 23.67 -3.41
N ASP A 220 -9.36 24.11 -2.69
CA ASP A 220 -10.10 25.34 -2.98
C ASP A 220 -9.25 26.60 -2.71
N GLN A 221 -8.34 26.55 -1.72
CA GLN A 221 -7.48 27.67 -1.35
C GLN A 221 -6.23 27.84 -2.24
N ASP A 222 -5.81 26.81 -2.97
CA ASP A 222 -4.68 26.87 -3.90
C ASP A 222 -5.08 26.26 -5.24
N SER A 223 -5.51 27.13 -6.15
CA SER A 223 -5.99 26.77 -7.49
C SER A 223 -4.90 26.15 -8.39
N GLU A 224 -3.64 26.12 -7.96
CA GLU A 224 -2.54 25.51 -8.71
C GLU A 224 -2.23 24.08 -8.22
N VAL A 225 -2.85 23.61 -7.14
CA VAL A 225 -2.70 22.22 -6.68
C VAL A 225 -3.56 21.30 -7.54
N GLY A 226 -2.88 20.33 -8.13
CA GLY A 226 -3.51 19.30 -8.95
C GLY A 226 -3.65 17.96 -8.24
N ILE A 227 -2.69 17.61 -7.37
CA ILE A 227 -2.75 16.42 -6.51
C ILE A 227 -2.27 16.79 -5.10
N LEU A 228 -3.03 16.37 -4.10
CA LEU A 228 -2.66 16.45 -2.68
C LEU A 228 -2.78 15.07 -2.05
N GLN A 229 -1.65 14.54 -1.59
CA GLN A 229 -1.51 13.24 -0.95
C GLN A 229 -1.57 13.37 0.58
N ALA A 230 -2.47 12.62 1.22
CA ALA A 230 -2.43 12.40 2.66
C ALA A 230 -1.56 11.15 2.96
N PRO A 231 -0.73 11.15 4.02
CA PRO A 231 0.06 9.98 4.37
C PRO A 231 -0.82 8.87 4.96
N PRO A 232 -0.85 7.67 4.38
CA PRO A 232 -1.61 6.56 4.94
C PRO A 232 -0.93 6.01 6.20
N VAL A 233 -1.76 5.58 7.16
CA VAL A 233 -1.33 4.98 8.42
C VAL A 233 -1.78 3.51 8.44
N PRO A 234 -0.83 2.55 8.46
CA PRO A 234 -1.17 1.13 8.51
C PRO A 234 -1.79 0.77 9.88
N VAL A 235 -2.95 0.10 9.86
CA VAL A 235 -3.72 -0.31 11.04
C VAL A 235 -4.41 -1.68 10.81
N ASN A 236 -5.11 -2.16 11.85
CA ASN A 236 -6.05 -3.29 11.80
C ASN A 236 -5.46 -4.67 11.46
N CYS A 237 -4.13 -4.85 11.54
CA CYS A 237 -3.48 -6.15 11.34
C CYS A 237 -2.85 -6.69 12.64
N ASN A 238 -2.91 -8.01 12.85
CA ASN A 238 -2.55 -8.61 14.14
C ASN A 238 -1.31 -9.52 14.13
N SER A 239 -0.78 -9.92 12.96
CA SER A 239 0.44 -10.73 12.90
C SER A 239 1.67 -9.99 13.44
N LEU A 240 2.68 -10.72 13.91
CA LEU A 240 3.93 -10.10 14.39
C LEU A 240 4.58 -9.20 13.32
N PHE A 241 4.60 -9.65 12.07
CA PHE A 241 5.10 -8.89 10.93
C PHE A 241 4.36 -7.57 10.73
N ALA A 242 3.03 -7.62 10.64
CA ALA A 242 2.22 -6.44 10.41
C ALA A 242 2.36 -5.44 11.57
N ARG A 243 2.40 -5.93 12.82
CA ARG A 243 2.63 -5.06 13.99
C ARG A 243 3.96 -4.33 13.93
N MET A 244 5.02 -4.96 13.45
CA MET A 244 6.30 -4.28 13.26
C MET A 244 6.20 -3.19 12.18
N ILE A 245 5.52 -3.44 11.06
CA ILE A 245 5.28 -2.42 10.02
C ILE A 245 4.47 -1.26 10.60
N GLN A 246 3.38 -1.55 11.30
CA GLN A 246 2.52 -0.55 11.94
C GLN A 246 3.32 0.32 12.93
N PHE A 247 4.10 -0.32 13.80
CA PHE A 247 4.94 0.36 14.78
C PHE A 247 6.03 1.21 14.13
N ALA A 248 6.77 0.65 13.16
CA ALA A 248 7.82 1.35 12.44
C ALA A 248 7.28 2.57 11.67
N SER A 249 6.14 2.41 10.98
CA SER A 249 5.47 3.49 10.27
C SER A 249 5.00 4.60 11.22
N SER A 250 4.43 4.22 12.38
CA SER A 250 3.96 5.19 13.37
C SER A 250 5.09 6.00 14.03
N VAL A 251 6.21 5.35 14.38
CA VAL A 251 7.33 5.99 15.09
C VAL A 251 8.29 6.71 14.13
N TYR A 252 8.77 6.03 13.10
CA TYR A 252 9.79 6.56 12.19
C TYR A 252 9.18 7.20 10.96
N GLY A 253 8.04 6.69 10.48
CA GLY A 253 7.38 7.20 9.27
C GLY A 253 7.06 8.68 9.37
N ARG A 254 6.70 9.20 10.54
CA ARG A 254 6.46 10.65 10.76
C ARG A 254 7.66 11.51 10.36
N ILE A 255 8.87 11.18 10.78
CA ILE A 255 10.06 11.99 10.44
C ILE A 255 10.42 11.84 8.96
N PHE A 256 10.25 10.66 8.37
CA PHE A 256 10.49 10.46 6.93
C PHE A 256 9.49 11.21 6.07
N THR A 257 8.19 11.10 6.35
CA THR A 257 7.12 11.79 5.62
C THR A 257 7.29 13.31 5.71
N ARG A 258 7.65 13.83 6.89
CA ARG A 258 7.95 15.26 7.08
C ARG A 258 9.19 15.68 6.29
N GLY A 259 10.27 14.91 6.39
CA GLY A 259 11.49 15.12 5.61
C GLY A 259 11.21 15.19 4.10
N MET A 260 10.48 14.21 3.59
CA MET A 260 10.03 14.14 2.20
C MET A 260 9.20 15.36 1.82
N ALA A 261 8.19 15.73 2.60
CA ALA A 261 7.36 16.89 2.33
C ALA A 261 8.16 18.19 2.28
N LEU A 262 9.19 18.35 3.12
CA LEU A 262 10.02 19.56 3.18
C LEU A 262 10.83 19.80 1.92
N TRP A 263 11.56 18.78 1.46
CA TRP A 263 12.42 18.93 0.29
C TRP A 263 11.63 18.79 -1.01
N THR A 264 10.54 18.02 -1.03
CA THR A 264 9.69 17.93 -2.23
C THR A 264 8.80 19.14 -2.40
N GLY A 265 8.33 19.80 -1.33
CA GLY A 265 7.48 20.99 -1.43
C GLY A 265 6.26 20.77 -2.34
N THR A 266 6.21 21.48 -3.46
CA THR A 266 5.16 21.37 -4.49
C THR A 266 5.46 20.36 -5.60
N ASP A 267 6.56 19.61 -5.47
CA ASP A 267 7.02 18.58 -6.41
C ASP A 267 7.04 17.19 -5.73
N ALA A 268 6.04 16.94 -4.88
CA ALA A 268 5.84 15.65 -4.23
C ALA A 268 5.35 14.59 -5.25
N ASN A 269 5.03 13.41 -4.74
CA ASN A 269 4.58 12.27 -5.54
C ASN A 269 3.18 11.80 -5.11
N TYR A 270 2.57 10.96 -5.93
CA TYR A 270 1.26 10.34 -5.71
C TYR A 270 1.43 8.83 -5.49
N TYR A 271 0.74 8.27 -4.49
CA TYR A 271 0.85 6.86 -4.10
C TYR A 271 -0.39 6.03 -4.46
N GLY A 272 -1.25 6.56 -5.34
CA GLY A 272 -2.38 5.82 -5.91
C GLY A 272 -3.66 5.84 -5.09
N HIS A 273 -3.64 6.22 -3.81
CA HIS A 273 -4.82 6.31 -2.95
C HIS A 273 -4.61 7.31 -1.81
N ASN A 274 -5.66 7.59 -1.04
CA ASN A 274 -5.70 8.56 0.05
C ASN A 274 -5.23 9.95 -0.39
N ALA A 275 -5.60 10.31 -1.63
CA ALA A 275 -5.23 11.56 -2.26
C ALA A 275 -6.44 12.20 -2.93
N ILE A 276 -6.46 13.52 -2.95
CA ILE A 276 -7.42 14.33 -3.71
C ILE A 276 -6.76 14.85 -4.99
N LEU A 277 -7.48 14.74 -6.09
CA LEU A 277 -7.03 15.12 -7.43
C LEU A 277 -8.03 16.11 -8.03
N ARG A 278 -7.52 17.13 -8.72
CA ARG A 278 -8.37 18.01 -9.55
C ARG A 278 -8.71 17.31 -10.85
N VAL A 279 -10.01 17.10 -11.10
CA VAL A 279 -10.48 16.18 -12.15
C VAL A 279 -10.12 16.70 -13.54
N ARG A 280 -10.41 17.98 -13.83
CA ARG A 280 -10.17 18.56 -15.16
C ARG A 280 -8.72 18.40 -15.65
N PRO A 281 -7.69 18.89 -14.93
CA PRO A 281 -6.31 18.73 -15.39
C PRO A 281 -5.84 17.26 -15.37
N PHE A 282 -6.37 16.44 -14.47
CA PHE A 282 -6.07 15.00 -14.48
C PHE A 282 -6.54 14.36 -15.79
N VAL A 283 -7.78 14.62 -16.22
CA VAL A 283 -8.32 14.12 -17.48
C VAL A 283 -7.56 14.65 -18.69
N GLU A 284 -7.18 15.93 -18.67
CA GLU A 284 -6.47 16.59 -19.79
C GLU A 284 -5.02 16.09 -19.96
N HIS A 285 -4.33 15.71 -18.88
CA HIS A 285 -2.87 15.50 -18.90
C HIS A 285 -2.40 14.12 -18.48
N CYS A 286 -3.20 13.34 -17.75
CA CYS A 286 -2.78 12.09 -17.12
C CYS A 286 -3.17 10.83 -17.90
N GLY A 287 -3.44 10.94 -19.20
CA GLY A 287 -3.65 9.77 -20.06
C GLY A 287 -2.40 8.89 -20.11
N LEU A 288 -2.56 7.59 -19.82
CA LEU A 288 -1.46 6.63 -19.74
C LEU A 288 -1.34 5.82 -21.04
N PRO A 289 -0.26 5.99 -21.83
CA PRO A 289 -0.04 5.17 -23.00
C PRO A 289 0.51 3.79 -22.63
N LYS A 290 0.30 2.80 -23.51
CA LYS A 290 1.01 1.52 -23.43
C LYS A 290 2.48 1.71 -23.84
N LEU A 291 3.39 1.22 -23.01
CA LEU A 291 4.83 1.28 -23.29
C LEU A 291 5.19 0.32 -24.44
N PRO A 292 6.01 0.75 -25.40
CA PRO A 292 6.40 -0.10 -26.52
C PRO A 292 7.28 -1.26 -26.06
N GLY A 293 7.20 -2.40 -26.75
CA GLY A 293 7.97 -3.62 -26.45
C GLY A 293 7.18 -4.68 -25.67
N ALA A 294 7.84 -5.81 -25.37
CA ALA A 294 7.21 -6.93 -24.67
C ALA A 294 7.13 -6.70 -23.15
N GLU A 295 6.11 -7.27 -22.51
CA GLU A 295 6.09 -7.43 -21.05
C GLU A 295 7.34 -8.21 -20.59
N PRO A 296 7.92 -7.94 -19.39
CA PRO A 296 7.38 -7.12 -18.30
C PRO A 296 7.78 -5.63 -18.31
N LEU A 297 8.69 -5.19 -19.20
CA LEU A 297 9.17 -3.80 -19.29
C LEU A 297 8.39 -2.93 -20.30
N GLY A 298 7.64 -3.54 -21.20
CA GLY A 298 6.62 -2.91 -22.04
C GLY A 298 5.20 -3.17 -21.52
N GLY A 299 4.18 -2.79 -22.30
CA GLY A 299 2.78 -3.01 -21.97
C GLY A 299 2.15 -1.90 -21.12
N GLU A 300 1.11 -2.26 -20.36
CA GLU A 300 0.40 -1.33 -19.48
C GLU A 300 1.31 -0.88 -18.32
N ILE A 301 1.19 0.40 -17.94
CA ILE A 301 1.94 0.98 -16.82
C ILE A 301 1.32 0.48 -15.51
N LEU A 302 2.09 -0.27 -14.71
CA LEU A 302 1.57 -0.88 -13.47
C LEU A 302 1.51 0.11 -12.30
N SER A 303 2.59 0.86 -12.08
CA SER A 303 2.70 1.90 -11.05
C SER A 303 2.31 3.25 -11.62
N HIS A 304 1.06 3.35 -12.06
CA HIS A 304 0.53 4.51 -12.78
C HIS A 304 0.62 5.81 -12.00
N ASP A 305 0.47 5.74 -10.69
CA ASP A 305 0.43 6.84 -9.73
C ASP A 305 1.65 7.76 -9.81
N PHE A 306 2.86 7.20 -9.85
CA PHE A 306 4.09 7.98 -9.99
C PHE A 306 4.16 8.71 -11.34
N VAL A 307 3.65 8.06 -12.39
CA VAL A 307 3.62 8.63 -13.74
C VAL A 307 2.57 9.75 -13.82
N GLU A 308 1.40 9.56 -13.22
CA GLU A 308 0.33 10.58 -13.14
C GLU A 308 0.81 11.83 -12.37
N ALA A 309 1.53 11.66 -11.26
CA ALA A 309 2.16 12.80 -10.57
C ALA A 309 3.19 13.52 -11.46
N ALA A 310 4.02 12.78 -12.19
CA ALA A 310 4.99 13.36 -13.12
C ALA A 310 4.30 14.11 -14.28
N LEU A 311 3.18 13.58 -14.79
CA LEU A 311 2.38 14.20 -15.84
C LEU A 311 1.70 15.49 -15.35
N MET A 312 1.15 15.48 -14.13
CA MET A 312 0.60 16.69 -13.51
C MET A 312 1.67 17.76 -13.30
N ARG A 313 2.85 17.39 -12.78
CA ARG A 313 3.97 18.35 -12.65
C ARG A 313 4.44 18.89 -14.00
N ARG A 314 4.52 18.03 -15.02
CA ARG A 314 4.85 18.45 -16.41
C ARG A 314 3.84 19.46 -16.94
N ALA A 315 2.55 19.32 -16.59
CA ALA A 315 1.50 20.25 -16.97
C ALA A 315 1.47 21.55 -16.13
N GLY A 316 2.40 21.73 -15.18
CA GLY A 316 2.51 22.93 -14.36
C GLY A 316 1.82 22.85 -12.99
N TRP A 317 0.98 21.84 -12.75
CA TRP A 317 0.19 21.69 -11.53
C TRP A 317 1.00 21.20 -10.34
N LYS A 318 0.88 21.84 -9.18
CA LYS A 318 1.58 21.42 -7.95
C LYS A 318 1.10 20.03 -7.50
N VAL A 319 2.04 19.23 -7.02
CA VAL A 319 1.78 17.96 -6.33
C VAL A 319 2.33 18.07 -4.92
N ARG A 320 1.48 17.86 -3.91
CA ARG A 320 1.82 18.09 -2.50
C ARG A 320 1.68 16.82 -1.67
N LEU A 321 2.61 16.63 -0.73
CA LEU A 321 2.49 15.66 0.36
C LEU A 321 2.22 16.44 1.64
N ASP A 322 0.95 16.45 2.05
CA ASP A 322 0.50 17.21 3.21
C ASP A 322 0.63 16.35 4.48
N SER A 323 1.89 16.23 4.93
CA SER A 323 2.34 15.39 6.05
C SER A 323 1.70 15.68 7.42
N ASP A 324 0.90 16.74 7.53
CA ASP A 324 0.13 17.14 8.71
C ASP A 324 -1.30 16.63 8.75
N LEU A 325 -1.80 16.05 7.65
CA LEU A 325 -3.09 15.39 7.62
C LEU A 325 -3.02 14.05 8.38
N GLY A 326 -3.94 13.88 9.34
CA GLY A 326 -4.18 12.62 10.03
C GLY A 326 -5.44 11.92 9.51
N GLY A 327 -5.93 10.91 10.22
CA GLY A 327 -7.22 10.30 9.88
C GLY A 327 -7.24 9.60 8.52
N SER A 328 -6.10 9.09 8.05
CA SER A 328 -5.95 8.39 6.78
C SER A 328 -5.36 7.01 7.05
N TYR A 329 -6.19 5.97 7.00
CA TYR A 329 -5.84 4.63 7.46
C TYR A 329 -5.91 3.62 6.33
N GLU A 330 -5.07 2.58 6.39
CA GLU A 330 -5.08 1.44 5.47
C GLU A 330 -4.68 0.15 6.20
N GLU A 331 -4.96 -1.01 5.61
CA GLU A 331 -4.43 -2.29 6.09
C GLU A 331 -3.08 -2.60 5.42
N CYS A 332 -2.22 -3.37 6.10
CA CYS A 332 -0.92 -3.78 5.57
C CYS A 332 -0.83 -5.31 5.40
N PRO A 333 0.13 -5.84 4.61
CA PRO A 333 0.28 -7.29 4.47
C PRO A 333 0.54 -7.99 5.80
N SER A 334 -0.16 -9.10 6.07
CA SER A 334 -0.08 -9.85 7.32
C SER A 334 1.09 -10.84 7.39
N SER A 335 1.86 -11.03 6.31
CA SER A 335 3.02 -11.93 6.29
C SER A 335 4.14 -11.40 5.42
N LEU A 336 5.37 -11.88 5.66
CA LEU A 336 6.55 -11.54 4.86
C LEU A 336 6.39 -11.93 3.38
N ILE A 337 5.73 -13.06 3.11
CA ILE A 337 5.45 -13.53 1.74
C ILE A 337 4.42 -12.62 1.07
N GLY A 338 3.34 -12.26 1.77
CA GLY A 338 2.34 -11.33 1.24
C GLY A 338 2.93 -9.95 0.95
N PHE A 339 3.87 -9.50 1.78
CA PHE A 339 4.65 -8.28 1.54
C PHE A 339 5.52 -8.39 0.28
N ALA A 340 6.29 -9.47 0.14
CA ALA A 340 7.12 -9.71 -1.03
C ALA A 340 6.29 -9.81 -2.34
N GLN A 341 5.08 -10.37 -2.29
CA GLN A 341 4.15 -10.42 -3.44
C GLN A 341 3.63 -9.03 -3.84
N ARG A 342 3.37 -8.14 -2.86
CA ARG A 342 3.02 -6.74 -3.14
C ARG A 342 4.22 -6.03 -3.79
N ASP A 343 5.39 -6.17 -3.19
CA ASP A 343 6.65 -5.58 -3.67
C ASP A 343 7.03 -6.06 -5.06
N GLN A 344 6.73 -7.31 -5.42
CA GLN A 344 6.97 -7.80 -6.78
C GLN A 344 6.27 -6.96 -7.85
N ARG A 345 4.98 -6.64 -7.64
CA ARG A 345 4.20 -5.83 -8.58
C ARG A 345 4.75 -4.40 -8.67
N TRP A 346 5.12 -3.84 -7.51
CA TRP A 346 5.74 -2.53 -7.42
C TRP A 346 7.13 -2.50 -8.07
N CYS A 347 7.92 -3.57 -7.92
CA CYS A 347 9.23 -3.72 -8.55
C CYS A 347 9.09 -3.70 -10.08
N GLN A 348 8.15 -4.47 -10.63
CA GLN A 348 7.89 -4.43 -12.07
C GLN A 348 7.51 -3.02 -12.56
N GLY A 349 6.54 -2.37 -11.91
CA GLY A 349 6.13 -1.01 -12.28
C GLY A 349 7.27 0.01 -12.18
N ASN A 350 8.03 -0.01 -11.09
CA ASN A 350 9.16 0.91 -10.90
C ASN A 350 10.33 0.65 -11.86
N LEU A 351 10.57 -0.60 -12.28
CA LEU A 351 11.57 -0.87 -13.32
C LEU A 351 11.09 -0.44 -14.72
N GLN A 352 9.78 -0.46 -15.00
CA GLN A 352 9.23 0.16 -16.22
C GLN A 352 9.54 1.67 -16.27
N HIS A 353 9.50 2.35 -15.11
CA HIS A 353 9.74 3.79 -14.99
C HIS A 353 11.15 4.24 -15.37
N LEU A 354 12.14 3.34 -15.35
CA LEU A 354 13.50 3.67 -15.82
C LEU A 354 13.51 4.22 -17.25
N ARG A 355 12.56 3.78 -18.08
CA ARG A 355 12.38 4.25 -19.46
C ARG A 355 11.77 5.66 -19.52
N LEU A 356 11.07 6.06 -18.48
CA LEU A 356 10.35 7.34 -18.39
C LEU A 356 11.23 8.45 -17.82
N ILE A 357 12.29 8.11 -17.08
CA ILE A 357 13.22 9.07 -16.46
C ILE A 357 13.77 10.08 -17.46
N PHE A 358 14.02 9.66 -18.72
CA PHE A 358 14.62 10.51 -19.75
C PHE A 358 13.60 11.17 -20.70
N LEU A 359 12.30 10.95 -20.50
CA LEU A 359 11.29 11.58 -21.34
C LEU A 359 11.34 13.11 -21.25
N TYR A 360 11.12 13.76 -22.39
CA TYR A 360 11.12 15.21 -22.48
C TYR A 360 9.97 15.82 -21.66
N GLY A 361 10.24 16.95 -21.01
CA GLY A 361 9.25 17.71 -20.23
C GLY A 361 9.05 17.27 -18.78
N PHE A 362 9.58 16.11 -18.35
CA PHE A 362 9.50 15.73 -16.93
C PHE A 362 10.39 16.60 -16.04
N HIS A 363 9.80 17.12 -14.97
CA HIS A 363 10.47 17.95 -13.96
C HIS A 363 11.59 17.14 -13.26
N PRO A 364 12.74 17.76 -12.90
CA PRO A 364 13.84 17.05 -12.24
C PRO A 364 13.42 16.27 -10.99
N SER A 365 12.55 16.84 -10.14
CA SER A 365 12.02 16.14 -8.95
C SER A 365 11.23 14.88 -9.31
N SER A 366 10.44 14.91 -10.39
CA SER A 366 9.72 13.72 -10.87
C SER A 366 10.69 12.64 -11.33
N ARG A 367 11.80 13.01 -11.98
CA ARG A 367 12.87 12.06 -12.35
C ARG A 367 13.50 11.43 -11.11
N ILE A 368 13.77 12.24 -10.07
CA ILE A 368 14.26 11.76 -8.78
C ILE A 368 13.29 10.75 -8.18
N HIS A 369 11.99 11.03 -8.14
CA HIS A 369 10.98 10.08 -7.62
C HIS A 369 10.93 8.77 -8.41
N LEU A 370 10.99 8.82 -9.75
CA LEU A 370 11.04 7.62 -10.59
C LEU A 370 12.34 6.83 -10.35
N SER A 371 13.48 7.50 -10.22
CA SER A 371 14.77 6.88 -9.88
C SER A 371 14.75 6.25 -8.50
N MET A 372 14.18 6.93 -7.50
CA MET A 372 14.03 6.43 -6.14
C MET A 372 13.16 5.18 -6.12
N GLY A 373 12.03 5.19 -6.83
CA GLY A 373 11.17 4.03 -6.99
C GLY A 373 11.91 2.80 -7.55
N ALA A 374 12.75 2.98 -8.57
CA ALA A 374 13.58 1.90 -9.09
C ALA A 374 14.69 1.47 -8.11
N MET A 375 15.36 2.42 -7.45
CA MET A 375 16.45 2.14 -6.49
C MET A 375 15.99 1.42 -5.22
N SER A 376 14.73 1.60 -4.81
CA SER A 376 14.13 0.82 -3.72
C SER A 376 14.21 -0.69 -3.95
N PHE A 377 14.22 -1.14 -5.21
CA PHE A 377 14.35 -2.57 -5.56
C PHE A 377 15.73 -2.92 -6.10
N LEU A 378 16.36 -2.05 -6.91
CA LEU A 378 17.71 -2.29 -7.47
C LEU A 378 18.82 -2.30 -6.40
N SER A 379 18.63 -1.59 -5.28
CA SER A 379 19.60 -1.59 -4.19
C SER A 379 19.91 -3.00 -3.68
N SER A 380 18.93 -3.91 -3.65
CA SER A 380 19.10 -5.29 -3.17
C SER A 380 20.09 -6.12 -4.00
N PRO A 381 19.90 -6.30 -5.33
CA PRO A 381 20.89 -7.00 -6.15
C PRO A 381 22.24 -6.27 -6.23
N LEU A 382 22.25 -4.94 -6.17
CA LEU A 382 23.51 -4.18 -6.13
C LEU A 382 24.31 -4.45 -4.84
N TRP A 383 23.63 -4.51 -3.69
CA TRP A 383 24.26 -4.94 -2.42
C TRP A 383 24.76 -6.38 -2.48
N LEU A 384 23.99 -7.29 -3.10
CA LEU A 384 24.43 -8.67 -3.28
C LEU A 384 25.71 -8.74 -4.13
N VAL A 385 25.75 -8.04 -5.27
CA VAL A 385 26.95 -7.98 -6.12
C VAL A 385 28.13 -7.35 -5.37
N PHE A 386 27.90 -6.27 -4.62
CA PHE A 386 28.92 -5.64 -3.78
C PHE A 386 29.50 -6.63 -2.75
N MET A 387 28.64 -7.40 -2.07
CA MET A 387 29.09 -8.42 -1.11
C MET A 387 29.84 -9.58 -1.77
N LEU A 388 29.40 -10.04 -2.95
CA LEU A 388 30.06 -11.13 -3.67
C LEU A 388 31.45 -10.72 -4.17
N ILE A 389 31.57 -9.54 -4.80
CA ILE A 389 32.86 -9.03 -5.27
C ILE A 389 33.76 -8.73 -4.07
N GLY A 390 33.24 -8.07 -3.04
CA GLY A 390 34.00 -7.73 -1.84
C GLY A 390 34.50 -8.97 -1.08
N GLY A 391 33.65 -10.00 -0.95
CA GLY A 391 34.02 -11.28 -0.37
C GLY A 391 35.09 -12.01 -1.19
N PHE A 392 34.99 -11.99 -2.52
CA PHE A 392 35.99 -12.59 -3.41
C PHE A 392 37.35 -11.87 -3.31
N VAL A 393 37.36 -10.54 -3.32
CA VAL A 393 38.58 -9.74 -3.14
C VAL A 393 39.20 -10.02 -1.77
N ALA A 394 38.39 -10.06 -0.71
CA ALA A 394 38.87 -10.38 0.64
C ALA A 394 39.49 -11.79 0.73
N ALA A 395 38.86 -12.79 0.11
CA ALA A 395 39.35 -14.17 0.12
C ALA A 395 40.66 -14.35 -0.68
N THR A 396 40.84 -13.59 -1.76
CA THR A 396 42.02 -13.72 -2.66
C THR A 396 43.20 -12.86 -2.26
N SER A 397 42.96 -11.75 -1.54
CA SER A 397 44.02 -10.82 -1.12
C SER A 397 44.83 -11.31 0.08
N GLY A 398 44.53 -12.50 0.62
CA GLY A 398 45.26 -13.10 1.76
C GLY A 398 45.15 -12.32 3.08
N GLY A 399 44.41 -11.20 3.09
CA GLY A 399 44.20 -10.36 4.26
C GLY A 399 43.22 -11.02 5.21
N GLY A 400 43.74 -11.75 6.20
CA GLY A 400 42.97 -12.08 7.39
C GLY A 400 42.45 -10.81 8.09
N ALA A 401 41.64 -10.99 9.13
CA ALA A 401 41.05 -9.93 9.95
C ALA A 401 42.06 -8.88 10.49
N GLU A 402 43.36 -9.17 10.43
CA GLU A 402 44.48 -8.32 10.84
C GLU A 402 44.61 -7.04 10.00
N ALA A 403 44.24 -7.06 8.71
CA ALA A 403 44.25 -5.84 7.87
C ALA A 403 43.15 -4.84 8.26
N ALA A 404 42.14 -5.27 9.03
CA ALA A 404 41.03 -4.42 9.45
C ALA A 404 41.36 -3.50 10.64
N MET A 405 42.50 -3.73 11.32
CA MET A 405 42.85 -3.09 12.59
C MET A 405 43.99 -2.06 12.50
N ASP A 406 44.49 -1.76 11.29
CA ASP A 406 45.57 -0.79 11.13
C ASP A 406 45.09 0.66 11.39
N VAL A 407 45.69 1.31 12.40
CA VAL A 407 45.25 2.56 13.05
C VAL A 407 45.78 3.80 12.32
N ASN A 408 46.67 3.64 11.33
CA ASN A 408 47.38 4.76 10.69
C ASN A 408 46.77 5.24 9.35
N GLY A 409 45.47 5.00 9.10
CA GLY A 409 44.73 5.48 7.91
C GLY A 409 43.20 5.39 8.05
N ALA A 410 42.44 5.53 6.95
CA ALA A 410 40.97 5.35 6.92
C ALA A 410 40.56 4.02 7.58
N SER A 411 39.96 4.07 8.78
CA SER A 411 39.64 2.87 9.54
C SER A 411 38.39 2.18 8.94
N PRO A 412 38.46 0.89 8.58
CA PRO A 412 37.27 0.13 8.15
C PRO A 412 36.16 0.16 9.19
N LEU A 413 36.52 0.15 10.49
CA LEU A 413 35.58 0.24 11.59
C LEU A 413 34.90 1.61 11.67
N LEU A 414 35.62 2.70 11.37
CA LEU A 414 35.03 4.04 11.29
C LEU A 414 34.03 4.12 10.13
N LEU A 415 34.42 3.68 8.93
CA LEU A 415 33.54 3.70 7.76
C LEU A 415 32.30 2.84 8.00
N PHE A 416 32.47 1.62 8.54
CA PHE A 416 31.38 0.75 8.94
C PHE A 416 30.48 1.42 10.00
N GLY A 417 31.07 2.02 11.03
CA GLY A 417 30.35 2.74 12.08
C GLY A 417 29.52 3.91 11.53
N VAL A 418 30.04 4.67 10.56
CA VAL A 418 29.29 5.74 9.92
C VAL A 418 28.14 5.20 9.07
N VAL A 419 28.37 4.17 8.25
CA VAL A 419 27.30 3.56 7.44
C VAL A 419 26.22 2.95 8.33
N MET A 420 26.59 2.23 9.38
CA MET A 420 25.64 1.69 10.37
C MET A 420 24.92 2.81 11.11
N GLY A 421 25.63 3.88 11.49
CA GLY A 421 25.03 5.07 12.07
C GLY A 421 23.98 5.67 11.16
N MET A 422 24.25 5.79 9.86
CA MET A 422 23.27 6.32 8.89
C MET A 422 22.02 5.45 8.76
N LEU A 423 22.14 4.13 8.95
CA LEU A 423 21.00 3.21 8.91
C LEU A 423 20.20 3.19 10.23
N LEU A 424 20.88 3.34 11.38
CA LEU A 424 20.26 3.14 12.70
C LEU A 424 19.84 4.44 13.40
N LEU A 425 20.56 5.56 13.20
CA LEU A 425 20.23 6.86 13.81
C LEU A 425 18.83 7.36 13.46
N PRO A 426 18.29 7.19 12.24
CA PRO A 426 16.91 7.56 11.95
C PRO A 426 15.87 6.93 12.87
N LYS A 427 16.09 5.67 13.28
CA LYS A 427 15.22 5.00 14.25
C LYS A 427 15.30 5.66 15.62
N LEU A 428 16.51 6.04 16.03
CA LEU A 428 16.76 6.76 17.28
C LEU A 428 16.18 8.18 17.27
N TRP A 429 16.16 8.87 16.12
CA TRP A 429 15.48 10.17 16.00
C TRP A 429 13.96 10.04 16.17
N GLY A 430 13.34 9.03 15.55
CA GLY A 430 11.90 8.79 15.74
C GLY A 430 11.55 8.50 17.20
N PHE A 431 12.36 7.66 17.86
CA PHE A 431 12.22 7.40 19.30
C PHE A 431 12.48 8.65 20.16
N GLY A 432 13.55 9.40 19.86
CA GLY A 432 13.90 10.63 20.55
C GLY A 432 12.80 11.68 20.44
N LEU A 433 12.21 11.85 19.27
CA LEU A 433 11.05 12.72 19.05
C LEU A 433 9.88 12.30 19.94
N LEU A 434 9.58 11.00 20.02
CA LEU A 434 8.54 10.49 20.90
C LEU A 434 8.81 10.82 22.37
N MET A 435 10.08 10.78 22.81
CA MET A 435 10.47 11.11 24.19
C MET A 435 10.31 12.60 24.51
N THR A 436 10.36 13.49 23.52
CA THR A 436 10.01 14.91 23.71
C THR A 436 8.50 15.13 23.93
N GLN A 437 7.67 14.09 23.73
CA GLN A 437 6.21 14.16 23.80
C GLN A 437 5.66 13.10 24.78
N PRO A 438 5.81 13.27 26.11
CA PRO A 438 5.45 12.23 27.09
C PRO A 438 4.00 11.73 26.99
N ARG A 439 3.06 12.62 26.67
CA ARG A 439 1.63 12.26 26.47
C ARG A 439 1.43 11.35 25.25
N GLU A 440 2.19 11.56 24.18
CA GLU A 440 2.16 10.69 23.00
C GLU A 440 2.86 9.36 23.31
N ALA A 441 4.01 9.38 24.00
CA ALA A 441 4.72 8.16 24.40
C ALA A 441 3.84 7.18 25.21
N MET A 442 2.93 7.70 26.04
CA MET A 442 1.96 6.87 26.76
C MET A 442 1.03 6.07 25.85
N LYS A 443 0.71 6.58 24.65
CA LYS A 443 -0.10 5.86 23.65
C LYS A 443 0.64 4.67 23.03
N TYR A 444 1.97 4.62 23.16
CA TYR A 444 2.82 3.49 22.74
C TYR A 444 3.15 2.54 23.91
N GLY A 445 2.43 2.64 25.04
CA GLY A 445 2.67 1.81 26.23
C GLY A 445 3.73 2.38 27.19
N GLY A 446 4.19 3.60 26.95
CA GLY A 446 5.22 4.30 27.72
C GLY A 446 6.63 4.14 27.13
N ALA A 447 7.59 4.91 27.65
CA ALA A 447 8.94 5.01 27.11
C ALA A 447 9.70 3.67 27.06
N SER A 448 9.62 2.86 28.11
CA SER A 448 10.33 1.57 28.20
C SER A 448 9.78 0.55 27.20
N ARG A 449 8.46 0.48 27.03
CA ARG A 449 7.82 -0.43 26.07
C ARG A 449 8.03 0.01 24.63
N ALA A 450 8.01 1.33 24.38
CA ALA A 450 8.36 1.90 23.08
C ALA A 450 9.82 1.57 22.73
N LEU A 451 10.76 1.70 23.67
CA LEU A 451 12.17 1.30 23.46
C LEU A 451 12.28 -0.19 23.15
N GLY A 452 11.57 -1.04 23.91
CA GLY A 452 11.49 -2.49 23.63
C GLY A 452 10.97 -2.78 22.22
N GLY A 453 9.97 -2.01 21.75
CA GLY A 453 9.46 -2.07 20.38
C GLY A 453 10.51 -1.69 19.34
N VAL A 454 11.23 -0.58 19.55
CA VAL A 454 12.31 -0.12 18.66
C VAL A 454 13.44 -1.14 18.55
N LEU A 455 13.86 -1.73 19.68
CA LEU A 455 14.91 -2.75 19.72
C LEU A 455 14.47 -4.02 19.00
N LEU A 456 13.26 -4.53 19.31
CA LEU A 456 12.71 -5.72 18.67
C LEU A 456 12.57 -5.52 17.15
N GLU A 457 11.97 -4.40 16.73
CA GLU A 457 11.81 -4.06 15.32
C GLU A 457 13.17 -3.91 14.61
N THR A 458 14.18 -3.35 15.28
CA THR A 458 15.53 -3.22 14.73
C THR A 458 16.19 -4.57 14.52
N VAL A 459 16.17 -5.45 15.53
CA VAL A 459 16.72 -6.81 15.41
C VAL A 459 16.02 -7.58 14.30
N MET A 460 14.69 -7.55 14.27
CA MET A 460 13.93 -8.24 13.24
C MET A 460 14.15 -7.67 11.84
N SER A 461 14.30 -6.34 11.71
CA SER A 461 14.65 -5.72 10.42
C SER A 461 15.98 -6.21 9.87
N VAL A 462 17.01 -6.33 10.72
CA VAL A 462 18.32 -6.86 10.34
C VAL A 462 18.21 -8.31 9.87
N VAL A 463 17.41 -9.12 10.56
CA VAL A 463 17.18 -10.53 10.21
C VAL A 463 16.35 -10.68 8.92
N ILE A 464 15.39 -9.80 8.68
CA ILE A 464 14.51 -9.83 7.49
C ILE A 464 15.23 -9.31 6.23
N ALA A 465 16.14 -8.35 6.36
CA ALA A 465 16.78 -7.68 5.22
C ALA A 465 17.43 -8.65 4.21
N PRO A 466 18.20 -9.69 4.60
CA PRO A 466 18.73 -10.69 3.68
C PRO A 466 17.66 -11.48 2.93
N ILE A 467 16.55 -11.79 3.59
CA ILE A 467 15.42 -12.51 2.99
C ILE A 467 14.76 -11.65 1.91
N MET A 468 14.53 -10.36 2.21
CA MET A 468 14.00 -9.40 1.24
C MET A 468 14.98 -9.14 0.09
N MET A 469 16.29 -9.09 0.38
CA MET A 469 17.32 -8.97 -0.64
C MET A 469 17.26 -10.14 -1.64
N ALA A 470 17.06 -11.37 -1.17
CA ALA A 470 16.91 -12.54 -2.03
C ALA A 470 15.64 -12.46 -2.91
N PHE A 471 14.51 -12.05 -2.35
CA PHE A 471 13.28 -11.81 -3.11
C PHE A 471 13.45 -10.73 -4.17
N HIS A 472 13.91 -9.54 -3.77
CA HIS A 472 14.11 -8.41 -4.68
C HIS A 472 15.10 -8.74 -5.79
N THR A 473 16.20 -9.42 -5.48
CA THR A 473 17.15 -9.90 -6.49
C THR A 473 16.47 -10.83 -7.49
N THR A 474 15.68 -11.79 -7.00
CA THR A 474 14.92 -12.71 -7.86
C THR A 474 13.95 -11.96 -8.77
N PHE A 475 13.22 -10.97 -8.23
CA PHE A 475 12.28 -10.17 -9.01
C PHE A 475 12.98 -9.35 -10.09
N VAL A 476 14.03 -8.62 -9.74
CA VAL A 476 14.80 -7.79 -10.67
C VAL A 476 15.41 -8.64 -11.78
N VAL A 477 16.06 -9.76 -11.44
CA VAL A 477 16.66 -10.67 -12.42
C VAL A 477 15.60 -11.26 -13.34
N ALA A 478 14.46 -11.69 -12.81
CA ALA A 478 13.39 -12.26 -13.62
C ALA A 478 12.79 -11.21 -14.59
N ILE A 479 12.59 -9.97 -14.13
CA ILE A 479 12.07 -8.87 -14.95
C ILE A 479 13.02 -8.56 -16.10
N PHE A 480 14.32 -8.43 -15.85
CA PHE A 480 15.31 -8.19 -16.91
C PHE A 480 15.48 -9.41 -17.84
N ALA A 481 15.24 -10.62 -17.35
CA ALA A 481 15.21 -11.84 -18.17
C ALA A 481 13.90 -12.01 -18.97
N GLY A 482 12.98 -11.04 -18.94
CA GLY A 482 11.71 -11.10 -19.65
C GLY A 482 10.68 -12.08 -19.06
N ARG A 483 10.92 -12.57 -17.83
CA ARG A 483 10.05 -13.56 -17.18
C ARG A 483 9.04 -12.86 -16.27
N LYS A 484 7.76 -13.18 -16.49
CA LYS A 484 6.71 -12.75 -15.59
C LYS A 484 6.62 -13.72 -14.42
N VAL A 485 7.06 -13.28 -13.24
CA VAL A 485 6.88 -14.07 -12.03
C VAL A 485 5.47 -13.78 -11.52
N GLN A 486 4.52 -14.68 -11.81
CA GLN A 486 3.14 -14.57 -11.31
C GLN A 486 2.99 -15.41 -10.05
N TRP A 487 2.76 -14.76 -8.91
CA TRP A 487 2.23 -15.40 -7.72
C TRP A 487 0.70 -15.30 -7.74
N SER A 488 0.02 -16.37 -7.35
CA SER A 488 -1.44 -16.38 -7.22
C SER A 488 -1.90 -15.36 -6.18
N ALA A 489 -3.18 -14.96 -6.28
CA ALA A 489 -3.78 -13.84 -5.56
C ALA A 489 -3.37 -13.75 -4.08
N GLN A 490 -3.04 -12.52 -3.68
CA GLN A 490 -2.75 -12.12 -2.30
C GLN A 490 -3.96 -12.47 -1.41
N GLU A 491 -3.81 -13.43 -0.48
CA GLU A 491 -4.81 -13.66 0.56
C GLU A 491 -4.80 -12.45 1.51
N ARG A 492 -5.91 -11.71 1.57
CA ARG A 492 -6.09 -10.57 2.48
C ARG A 492 -6.81 -11.05 3.75
N GLY A 493 -6.21 -10.79 4.91
CA GLY A 493 -6.75 -11.17 6.22
C GLY A 493 -5.70 -11.71 7.20
N ASP A 494 -6.06 -11.76 8.49
CA ASP A 494 -5.23 -12.27 9.59
C ASP A 494 -5.30 -13.81 9.69
N ARG A 495 -4.82 -14.53 8.66
CA ARG A 495 -4.65 -15.98 8.73
C ARG A 495 -3.19 -16.31 9.04
N ASN A 496 -2.96 -17.26 9.96
CA ASN A 496 -1.62 -17.76 10.20
C ASN A 496 -1.05 -18.41 8.93
N LEU A 497 0.20 -18.08 8.63
CA LEU A 497 0.93 -18.64 7.49
C LEU A 497 1.08 -20.16 7.64
N SER A 498 0.77 -20.92 6.60
CA SER A 498 0.96 -22.38 6.62
C SER A 498 2.44 -22.75 6.45
N PHE A 499 2.87 -23.86 7.07
CA PHE A 499 4.24 -24.37 6.89
C PHE A 499 4.55 -24.67 5.42
N ARG A 500 3.57 -25.19 4.66
CA ARG A 500 3.74 -25.51 3.24
C ARG A 500 4.04 -24.26 2.42
N ASP A 501 3.31 -23.18 2.67
CA ASP A 501 3.53 -21.92 1.95
C ASP A 501 4.88 -21.30 2.31
N ALA A 502 5.25 -21.33 3.59
CA ALA A 502 6.55 -20.88 4.05
C ALA A 502 7.71 -21.69 3.42
N PHE A 503 7.58 -23.02 3.40
CA PHE A 503 8.58 -23.91 2.81
C PHE A 503 8.73 -23.64 1.31
N ASN A 504 7.63 -23.60 0.57
CA ASN A 504 7.65 -23.36 -0.88
C ASN A 504 8.26 -21.99 -1.24
N ALA A 505 8.01 -20.96 -0.43
CA ALA A 505 8.53 -19.63 -0.68
C ALA A 505 10.01 -19.47 -0.29
N HIS A 506 10.49 -20.19 0.73
CA HIS A 506 11.79 -19.94 1.35
C HIS A 506 12.82 -21.07 1.24
N ALA A 507 12.45 -22.26 0.75
CA ALA A 507 13.40 -23.38 0.62
C ALA A 507 14.65 -22.99 -0.17
N GLY A 508 14.49 -22.25 -1.28
CA GLY A 508 15.62 -21.73 -2.05
C GLY A 508 16.52 -20.78 -1.25
N HIS A 509 15.94 -19.92 -0.42
CA HIS A 509 16.72 -19.00 0.43
C HIS A 509 17.53 -19.75 1.49
N THR A 510 16.93 -20.74 2.15
CA THR A 510 17.64 -21.60 3.12
C THR A 510 18.79 -22.36 2.46
N ILE A 511 18.57 -22.95 1.28
CA ILE A 511 19.63 -23.66 0.54
C ILE A 511 20.78 -22.72 0.18
N ILE A 512 20.48 -21.52 -0.34
CA ILE A 512 21.50 -20.51 -0.66
C ILE A 512 22.27 -20.11 0.60
N GLY A 513 21.57 -19.87 1.71
CA GLY A 513 22.18 -19.53 3.00
C GLY A 513 23.12 -20.62 3.51
N LEU A 514 22.70 -21.89 3.46
CA LEU A 514 23.52 -23.03 3.87
C LEU A 514 24.75 -23.22 2.98
N ALA A 515 24.59 -23.09 1.65
CA ALA A 515 25.69 -23.20 0.71
C ALA A 515 26.72 -22.07 0.91
N ALA A 516 26.26 -20.83 1.08
CA ALA A 516 27.13 -19.68 1.36
C ALA A 516 27.85 -19.81 2.72
N ALA A 517 27.13 -20.25 3.75
CA ALA A 517 27.69 -20.52 5.07
C ALA A 517 28.80 -21.58 5.01
N TRP A 518 28.56 -22.69 4.31
CA TRP A 518 29.55 -23.75 4.11
C TRP A 518 30.77 -23.25 3.33
N ALA A 519 30.56 -22.54 2.21
CA ALA A 519 31.64 -21.99 1.41
C ALA A 519 32.53 -21.03 2.21
N LEU A 520 31.93 -20.12 2.99
CA LEU A 520 32.67 -19.18 3.83
C LEU A 520 33.40 -19.89 4.98
N ALA A 521 32.79 -20.89 5.60
CA ALA A 521 33.43 -21.67 6.66
C ALA A 521 34.67 -22.42 6.18
N VAL A 522 34.71 -22.83 4.90
CA VAL A 522 35.85 -23.55 4.32
C VAL A 522 36.91 -22.59 3.78
N VAL A 523 36.50 -21.53 3.05
CA VAL A 523 37.43 -20.65 2.32
C VAL A 523 37.97 -19.53 3.19
N THR A 524 37.16 -18.93 4.05
CA THR A 524 37.56 -17.77 4.87
C THR A 524 36.79 -17.74 6.20
N PRO A 525 37.20 -18.56 7.21
CA PRO A 525 36.49 -18.67 8.48
C PRO A 525 36.29 -17.35 9.24
N ALA A 526 37.19 -16.38 9.07
CA ALA A 526 37.03 -15.05 9.65
C ALA A 526 35.82 -14.29 9.06
N LEU A 527 35.60 -14.40 7.75
CA LEU A 527 34.48 -13.75 7.06
C LEU A 527 33.14 -14.43 7.36
N PHE A 528 33.15 -15.73 7.66
CA PHE A 528 31.98 -16.45 8.11
C PHE A 528 31.33 -15.78 9.33
N TRP A 529 32.11 -15.48 10.38
CA TRP A 529 31.57 -14.85 11.60
C TRP A 529 31.03 -13.44 11.35
N TRP A 530 31.72 -12.66 10.52
CA TRP A 530 31.30 -11.31 10.16
C TRP A 530 29.98 -11.28 9.35
N THR A 531 29.73 -12.32 8.55
CA THR A 531 28.53 -12.44 7.71
C THR A 531 27.37 -13.18 8.39
N THR A 532 27.54 -13.59 9.66
CA THR A 532 26.49 -14.34 10.39
C THR A 532 25.12 -13.67 10.41
N PRO A 533 24.95 -12.32 10.53
CA PRO A 533 23.61 -11.74 10.49
C PRO A 533 22.90 -11.98 9.15
N VAL A 534 23.65 -11.94 8.04
CA VAL A 534 23.14 -12.21 6.69
C VAL A 534 22.81 -13.69 6.52
N LEU A 535 23.73 -14.57 6.91
CA LEU A 535 23.55 -16.01 6.84
C LEU A 535 22.39 -16.49 7.71
N PHE A 536 22.24 -15.94 8.92
CA PHE A 536 21.18 -16.29 9.85
C PHE A 536 19.79 -16.05 9.25
N GLY A 537 19.56 -14.87 8.67
CA GLY A 537 18.30 -14.55 8.01
C GLY A 537 17.95 -15.53 6.88
N LEU A 538 18.93 -15.88 6.05
CA LEU A 538 18.72 -16.81 4.93
C LEU A 538 18.49 -18.25 5.39
N VAL A 539 19.37 -18.79 6.24
CA VAL A 539 19.29 -20.17 6.75
C VAL A 539 17.98 -20.41 7.48
N PHE A 540 17.59 -19.49 8.36
CA PHE A 540 16.37 -19.60 9.16
C PHE A 540 15.15 -18.92 8.50
N SER A 541 15.17 -18.64 7.20
CA SER A 541 14.11 -17.92 6.51
C SER A 541 12.72 -18.57 6.68
N ILE A 542 12.62 -19.90 6.67
CA ILE A 542 11.36 -20.63 6.92
C ILE A 542 10.80 -20.38 8.33
N PRO A 543 11.50 -20.72 9.43
CA PRO A 543 10.96 -20.49 10.78
C PRO A 543 10.78 -19.01 11.11
N ILE A 544 11.63 -18.12 10.59
CA ILE A 544 11.46 -16.67 10.74
C ILE A 544 10.14 -16.24 10.11
N SER A 545 9.86 -16.65 8.87
CA SER A 545 8.62 -16.29 8.16
C SER A 545 7.36 -16.80 8.87
N LEU A 546 7.41 -18.00 9.46
CA LEU A 546 6.32 -18.55 10.27
C LEU A 546 6.09 -17.78 11.56
N ALA A 547 7.16 -17.41 12.28
CA ALA A 547 7.05 -16.61 13.48
C ALA A 547 6.49 -15.21 13.18
N LEU A 548 6.94 -14.61 12.07
CA LEU A 548 6.47 -13.32 11.58
C LEU A 548 5.00 -13.34 11.16
N GLY A 549 4.55 -14.42 10.51
CA GLY A 549 3.15 -14.61 10.11
C GLY A 549 2.20 -14.99 11.26
N SER A 550 2.70 -15.13 12.50
CA SER A 550 1.89 -15.58 13.64
C SER A 550 1.05 -14.45 14.26
N VAL A 551 -0.27 -14.62 14.23
CA VAL A 551 -1.23 -13.76 14.95
C VAL A 551 -1.08 -13.91 16.47
N THR A 552 -0.75 -15.12 16.94
CA THR A 552 -0.55 -15.38 18.37
C THR A 552 0.63 -14.58 18.92
N TYR A 553 1.75 -14.54 18.19
CA TYR A 553 2.91 -13.75 18.62
C TYR A 553 2.65 -12.25 18.54
N GLY A 554 1.99 -11.78 17.47
CA GLY A 554 1.63 -10.37 17.37
C GLY A 554 0.66 -9.92 18.48
N THR A 555 -0.41 -10.68 18.74
CA THR A 555 -1.35 -10.36 19.83
C THR A 555 -0.71 -10.47 21.22
N SER A 556 0.27 -11.36 21.42
CA SER A 556 1.07 -11.42 22.65
C SER A 556 1.89 -10.13 22.88
N MET A 557 2.56 -9.64 21.83
CA MET A 557 3.29 -8.36 21.89
C MET A 557 2.35 -7.19 22.21
N ARG A 558 1.15 -7.17 21.61
CA ARG A 558 0.13 -6.17 21.97
C ARG A 558 -0.23 -6.21 23.45
N ARG A 559 -0.47 -7.40 24.01
CA ARG A 559 -0.83 -7.59 25.43
C ARG A 559 0.30 -7.18 26.38
N SER A 560 1.56 -7.35 25.99
CA SER A 560 2.71 -6.85 26.77
C SER A 560 2.95 -5.34 26.61
N GLY A 561 2.22 -4.70 25.68
CA GLY A 561 2.33 -3.29 25.32
C GLY A 561 3.54 -2.97 24.44
N ILE A 562 4.17 -3.98 23.84
CA ILE A 562 5.30 -3.86 22.91
C ILE A 562 4.76 -3.81 21.46
N LEU A 563 5.39 -3.02 20.59
CA LEU A 563 4.90 -2.74 19.23
C LEU A 563 3.47 -2.16 19.22
N LEU A 564 3.12 -1.36 20.22
CA LEU A 564 1.80 -0.71 20.33
C LEU A 564 1.78 0.57 19.51
N ILE A 565 0.70 0.82 18.77
CA ILE A 565 0.49 2.09 18.05
C ILE A 565 -0.60 2.94 18.72
N PRO A 566 -0.63 4.27 18.51
CA PRO A 566 -1.61 5.15 19.13
C PRO A 566 -3.06 4.74 18.87
N GLU A 567 -3.34 4.26 17.65
CA GLU A 567 -4.65 3.85 17.18
C GLU A 567 -5.18 2.59 17.90
N GLU A 568 -4.33 1.86 18.63
CA GLU A 568 -4.73 0.71 19.43
C GLU A 568 -5.01 1.05 20.89
N THR A 569 -4.43 2.14 21.40
CA THR A 569 -4.61 2.62 22.77
C THR A 569 -5.79 3.59 22.86
N ARG A 570 -5.89 4.52 21.89
CA ARG A 570 -7.03 5.40 21.72
C ARG A 570 -7.55 5.21 20.30
N GLN A 571 -8.51 4.29 20.15
CA GLN A 571 -9.05 3.96 18.85
C GLN A 571 -9.75 5.17 18.22
N PRO A 572 -9.36 5.58 16.99
CA PRO A 572 -10.06 6.62 16.24
C PRO A 572 -11.53 6.24 16.04
N ALA A 573 -12.42 7.22 16.13
CA ALA A 573 -13.86 7.00 16.03
C ALA A 573 -14.26 6.35 14.69
N VAL A 574 -13.63 6.76 13.58
CA VAL A 574 -13.86 6.14 12.27
C VAL A 574 -13.50 4.65 12.24
N LEU A 575 -12.41 4.22 12.90
CA LEU A 575 -12.04 2.81 12.98
C LEU A 575 -12.94 2.03 13.93
N ALA A 576 -13.49 2.70 14.95
CA ALA A 576 -14.52 2.11 15.82
C ALA A 576 -15.84 1.89 15.05
N ARG A 577 -16.28 2.87 14.25
CA ARG A 577 -17.43 2.76 13.33
C ARG A 577 -17.22 1.63 12.33
N GLN A 578 -16.05 1.56 11.70
CA GLN A 578 -15.71 0.47 10.77
C GLN A 578 -15.86 -0.90 11.44
N ARG A 579 -15.32 -1.06 12.65
CA ARG A 579 -15.42 -2.32 13.40
C ARG A 579 -16.87 -2.64 13.78
N HIS A 580 -17.69 -1.64 14.09
CA HIS A 580 -19.11 -1.82 14.36
C HIS A 580 -19.83 -2.35 13.12
N TRP A 581 -19.68 -1.67 11.97
CA TRP A 581 -20.24 -2.10 10.68
C TRP A 581 -19.75 -3.48 10.26
N TYR A 582 -18.45 -3.75 10.40
CA TYR A 582 -17.89 -5.07 10.10
C TYR A 582 -18.57 -6.17 10.92
N ARG A 583 -18.82 -5.95 12.21
CA ARG A 583 -19.51 -6.92 13.07
C ARG A 583 -20.98 -7.08 12.68
N LEU A 584 -21.69 -5.98 12.43
CA LEU A 584 -23.09 -5.99 12.03
C LEU A 584 -23.27 -6.79 10.74
N ILE A 585 -22.51 -6.44 9.70
CA ILE A 585 -22.54 -7.11 8.40
C ILE A 585 -22.09 -8.58 8.50
N THR A 586 -21.06 -8.88 9.30
CA THR A 586 -20.59 -10.27 9.48
C THR A 586 -21.63 -11.13 10.18
N HIS A 587 -22.37 -10.57 11.15
CA HIS A 587 -23.42 -11.29 11.85
C HIS A 587 -24.57 -11.65 10.90
N ASP A 588 -24.98 -10.69 10.06
CA ASP A 588 -25.97 -10.91 9.00
C ASP A 588 -25.47 -11.89 7.92
N ALA A 589 -24.16 -11.93 7.66
CA ALA A 589 -23.54 -12.82 6.69
C ALA A 589 -23.47 -14.28 7.13
N ALA A 590 -23.39 -14.54 8.44
CA ALA A 590 -23.30 -15.91 8.97
C ALA A 590 -24.57 -16.75 8.70
N THR A 591 -25.66 -16.08 8.33
CA THR A 591 -26.97 -16.66 7.97
C THR A 591 -27.28 -16.61 6.47
N GLU A 592 -26.34 -16.17 5.62
CA GLU A 592 -26.60 -15.95 4.19
C GLU A 592 -26.61 -17.25 3.36
N CYS A 593 -27.63 -17.39 2.50
CA CYS A 593 -27.66 -18.36 1.39
C CYS A 593 -26.59 -18.04 0.33
N ASP A 594 -26.33 -18.97 -0.59
CA ASP A 594 -25.45 -18.71 -1.74
C ASP A 594 -25.99 -17.46 -2.49
N PRO A 595 -25.17 -16.43 -2.78
CA PRO A 595 -25.62 -15.22 -3.48
C PRO A 595 -26.38 -15.52 -4.78
N TRP A 596 -26.07 -16.64 -5.44
CA TRP A 596 -26.82 -17.13 -6.60
C TRP A 596 -28.26 -17.53 -6.28
N GLN A 597 -28.49 -18.17 -5.14
CA GLN A 597 -29.84 -18.54 -4.69
C GLN A 597 -30.64 -17.29 -4.37
N VAL A 598 -30.01 -16.30 -3.73
CA VAL A 598 -30.65 -15.00 -3.46
C VAL A 598 -31.06 -14.33 -4.77
N LEU A 599 -30.12 -14.18 -5.74
CA LEU A 599 -30.43 -13.59 -7.05
C LEU A 599 -31.55 -14.31 -7.81
N ALA A 600 -31.61 -15.64 -7.70
CA ALA A 600 -32.58 -16.45 -8.41
C ALA A 600 -33.96 -16.49 -7.73
N VAL A 601 -34.03 -16.39 -6.40
CA VAL A 601 -35.29 -16.52 -5.65
C VAL A 601 -35.90 -15.17 -5.30
N ASP A 602 -35.09 -14.20 -4.85
CA ASP A 602 -35.56 -12.88 -4.42
C ASP A 602 -35.85 -11.96 -5.62
N PRO A 603 -37.12 -11.55 -5.83
CA PRO A 603 -37.47 -10.62 -6.90
C PRO A 603 -36.75 -9.26 -6.79
N ALA A 604 -36.48 -8.77 -5.58
CA ALA A 604 -35.83 -7.49 -5.36
C ALA A 604 -34.36 -7.53 -5.79
N ALA A 605 -33.60 -8.53 -5.32
CA ALA A 605 -32.22 -8.76 -5.77
C ALA A 605 -32.12 -8.98 -7.29
N ASN A 606 -33.07 -9.73 -7.88
CA ASN A 606 -33.11 -9.96 -9.33
C ASN A 606 -33.32 -8.64 -10.11
N ALA A 607 -34.34 -7.87 -9.73
CA ALA A 607 -34.66 -6.60 -10.37
C ALA A 607 -33.53 -5.57 -10.18
N GLN A 608 -32.93 -5.52 -9.00
CA GLN A 608 -31.77 -4.65 -8.72
C GLN A 608 -30.59 -4.98 -9.64
N HIS A 609 -30.26 -6.26 -9.79
CA HIS A 609 -29.15 -6.69 -10.64
C HIS A 609 -29.38 -6.26 -12.09
N ILE A 610 -30.57 -6.49 -12.62
CA ILE A 610 -30.97 -6.07 -13.98
C ILE A 610 -30.89 -4.53 -14.10
N ALA A 611 -31.45 -3.80 -13.14
CA ALA A 611 -31.41 -2.33 -13.16
C ALA A 611 -29.96 -1.78 -13.14
N LEU A 612 -29.04 -2.43 -12.43
CA LEU A 612 -27.63 -2.06 -12.43
C LEU A 612 -26.98 -2.28 -13.80
N LEU A 613 -27.27 -3.40 -14.48
CA LEU A 613 -26.76 -3.67 -15.83
C LEU A 613 -27.27 -2.64 -16.85
N ASP A 614 -28.56 -2.29 -16.76
CA ASP A 614 -29.19 -1.31 -17.64
C ASP A 614 -28.62 0.10 -17.40
N ALA A 615 -28.50 0.51 -16.13
CA ALA A 615 -27.99 1.84 -15.75
C ALA A 615 -26.51 2.04 -16.14
N THR A 616 -25.72 0.96 -16.16
CA THR A 616 -24.30 1.00 -16.52
C THR A 616 -24.05 0.77 -18.01
N GLY A 617 -25.03 0.27 -18.75
CA GLY A 617 -24.87 -0.11 -20.15
C GLY A 617 -23.92 -1.29 -20.34
N ASP A 618 -23.72 -2.12 -19.31
CA ASP A 618 -22.82 -3.28 -19.32
C ASP A 618 -23.56 -4.60 -19.68
N ALA A 619 -24.87 -4.52 -19.99
CA ALA A 619 -25.68 -5.64 -20.45
C ALA A 619 -25.17 -6.23 -21.79
N THR A 620 -25.08 -7.55 -21.88
CA THR A 620 -24.60 -8.29 -23.04
C THR A 620 -25.44 -9.54 -23.27
N PRO A 621 -26.36 -9.52 -24.25
CA PRO A 621 -27.14 -10.71 -24.60
C PRO A 621 -26.23 -11.84 -25.11
N ILE A 622 -26.37 -13.04 -24.54
CA ILE A 622 -25.64 -14.24 -25.00
C ILE A 622 -26.48 -15.12 -25.94
N GLY A 623 -27.68 -14.66 -26.32
CA GLY A 623 -28.62 -15.39 -27.17
C GLY A 623 -29.18 -16.63 -26.49
N GLU A 624 -29.77 -17.56 -27.25
CA GLU A 624 -30.49 -18.70 -26.66
C GLU A 624 -29.63 -19.69 -25.87
N GLN A 625 -28.29 -19.57 -25.92
CA GLN A 625 -27.35 -20.39 -25.17
C GLN A 625 -27.57 -20.30 -23.64
N TYR A 626 -28.11 -19.19 -23.15
CA TYR A 626 -28.42 -19.04 -21.72
C TYR A 626 -29.43 -20.10 -21.24
N LYS A 627 -30.38 -20.53 -22.08
CA LYS A 627 -31.46 -21.45 -21.66
C LYS A 627 -30.91 -22.79 -21.20
N SER A 628 -29.91 -23.32 -21.91
CA SER A 628 -29.23 -24.56 -21.55
C SER A 628 -28.39 -24.41 -20.28
N MET A 629 -27.67 -23.29 -20.15
CA MET A 629 -26.83 -23.00 -18.98
C MET A 629 -27.67 -22.79 -17.71
N CYS A 630 -28.73 -21.99 -17.80
CA CYS A 630 -29.67 -21.78 -16.71
C CYS A 630 -30.37 -23.09 -16.33
N SER A 631 -30.78 -23.92 -17.31
CA SER A 631 -31.37 -25.24 -17.03
C SER A 631 -30.43 -26.15 -16.21
N LEU A 632 -29.14 -26.18 -16.56
CA LEU A 632 -28.12 -26.92 -15.78
C LEU A 632 -28.01 -26.39 -14.34
N MET A 633 -28.13 -25.08 -14.16
CA MET A 633 -28.09 -24.45 -12.84
C MET A 633 -29.35 -24.72 -12.01
N VAL A 634 -30.54 -24.74 -12.63
CA VAL A 634 -31.80 -25.07 -11.94
C VAL A 634 -31.78 -26.52 -11.45
N VAL A 635 -31.25 -27.46 -12.24
CA VAL A 635 -31.25 -28.90 -11.88
C VAL A 635 -30.09 -29.29 -10.97
N GLY A 636 -28.89 -28.74 -11.20
CA GLY A 636 -27.66 -29.19 -10.54
C GLY A 636 -26.97 -28.15 -9.67
N GLY A 637 -27.56 -26.97 -9.49
CA GLY A 637 -27.00 -25.86 -8.72
C GLY A 637 -25.87 -25.10 -9.44
N SER A 638 -25.42 -24.00 -8.84
CA SER A 638 -24.39 -23.13 -9.40
C SER A 638 -23.04 -23.84 -9.62
N GLY A 639 -22.77 -24.97 -8.95
CA GLY A 639 -21.52 -25.73 -9.09
C GLY A 639 -21.29 -26.36 -10.47
N ARG A 640 -22.32 -26.49 -11.31
CA ARG A 640 -22.23 -27.10 -12.65
C ARG A 640 -21.65 -26.18 -13.73
N LEU A 641 -21.64 -24.87 -13.48
CA LEU A 641 -21.14 -23.89 -14.43
C LEU A 641 -19.72 -23.44 -14.06
N THR A 642 -18.89 -23.27 -15.08
CA THR A 642 -17.58 -22.63 -14.96
C THR A 642 -17.73 -21.16 -14.56
N ARG A 643 -16.65 -20.58 -14.04
CA ARG A 643 -16.61 -19.14 -13.68
C ARG A 643 -16.96 -18.24 -14.87
N ARG A 644 -16.48 -18.59 -16.08
CA ARG A 644 -16.71 -17.81 -17.30
C ARG A 644 -18.19 -17.85 -17.72
N GLU A 645 -18.81 -19.03 -17.65
CA GLU A 645 -20.23 -19.21 -17.94
C GLU A 645 -21.11 -18.45 -16.95
N LYS A 646 -20.77 -18.50 -15.66
CA LYS A 646 -21.43 -17.71 -14.61
C LYS A 646 -21.37 -16.21 -14.88
N MET A 647 -20.18 -15.69 -15.18
CA MET A 647 -20.03 -14.26 -15.51
C MET A 647 -20.85 -13.90 -16.76
N ALA A 648 -20.86 -14.76 -17.78
CA ALA A 648 -21.64 -14.51 -18.99
C ALA A 648 -23.15 -14.41 -18.70
N LEU A 649 -23.69 -15.28 -17.82
CA LEU A 649 -25.09 -15.20 -17.39
C LEU A 649 -25.38 -13.91 -16.62
N LEU A 650 -24.51 -13.48 -15.70
CA LEU A 650 -24.70 -12.25 -14.95
C LEU A 650 -24.62 -10.98 -15.79
N HIS A 651 -24.06 -11.03 -17.00
CA HIS A 651 -24.10 -9.89 -17.91
C HIS A 651 -25.33 -9.88 -18.81
N ASP A 652 -26.19 -10.90 -18.78
CA ASP A 652 -27.39 -11.00 -19.63
C ASP A 652 -28.67 -10.82 -18.78
N PRO A 653 -29.35 -9.65 -18.87
CA PRO A 653 -30.58 -9.40 -18.14
C PRO A 653 -31.70 -10.43 -18.43
N GLU A 654 -31.80 -10.91 -19.67
CA GLU A 654 -32.81 -11.88 -20.06
C GLU A 654 -32.53 -13.25 -19.42
N ALA A 655 -31.26 -13.64 -19.37
CA ALA A 655 -30.83 -14.87 -18.72
C ALA A 655 -31.12 -14.86 -17.21
N VAL A 656 -30.81 -13.74 -16.54
CA VAL A 656 -31.06 -13.56 -15.10
C VAL A 656 -32.56 -13.56 -14.78
N ALA A 657 -33.37 -12.90 -15.59
CA ALA A 657 -34.83 -12.91 -15.45
C ALA A 657 -35.42 -14.30 -15.75
N TRP A 658 -34.90 -15.01 -16.75
CA TRP A 658 -35.35 -16.36 -17.10
C TRP A 658 -35.03 -17.35 -15.97
N LEU A 659 -33.82 -17.27 -15.41
CA LEU A 659 -33.41 -18.09 -14.29
C LEU A 659 -34.38 -17.96 -13.12
N HIS A 660 -34.75 -16.73 -12.74
CA HIS A 660 -35.70 -16.48 -11.67
C HIS A 660 -37.04 -17.18 -11.92
N ARG A 661 -37.62 -17.00 -13.12
CA ARG A 661 -38.89 -17.65 -13.49
C ARG A 661 -38.81 -19.17 -13.43
N GLU A 662 -37.73 -19.77 -13.89
CA GLU A 662 -37.61 -21.23 -13.95
C GLU A 662 -37.28 -21.86 -12.61
N VAL A 663 -36.55 -21.16 -11.73
CA VAL A 663 -36.39 -21.56 -10.33
C VAL A 663 -37.75 -21.64 -9.63
N TRP A 664 -38.58 -20.61 -9.76
CA TRP A 664 -39.94 -20.61 -9.19
C TRP A 664 -40.87 -21.66 -9.79
N ARG A 665 -40.63 -22.10 -11.04
CA ARG A 665 -41.41 -23.17 -11.70
C ARG A 665 -40.98 -24.58 -11.32
N ARG A 666 -39.68 -24.81 -11.09
CA ARG A 666 -39.10 -26.17 -11.02
C ARG A 666 -38.56 -26.55 -9.65
N TRP A 667 -38.21 -25.60 -8.79
CA TRP A 667 -37.68 -25.94 -7.47
C TRP A 667 -38.78 -26.41 -6.50
N PRO A 668 -38.45 -27.32 -5.56
CA PRO A 668 -39.37 -27.70 -4.50
C PRO A 668 -39.77 -26.49 -3.65
N ILE A 669 -41.05 -26.40 -3.29
CA ILE A 669 -41.59 -25.31 -2.45
C ILE A 669 -40.80 -25.16 -1.15
N ALA A 670 -40.40 -26.28 -0.51
CA ALA A 670 -39.61 -26.25 0.71
C ALA A 670 -38.25 -25.52 0.54
N LEU A 671 -37.60 -25.68 -0.62
CA LEU A 671 -36.34 -25.01 -0.92
C LEU A 671 -36.56 -23.51 -1.19
N LEU A 672 -37.62 -23.17 -1.92
CA LEU A 672 -38.03 -21.78 -2.12
C LEU A 672 -38.37 -21.10 -0.80
N GLN A 673 -39.10 -21.77 0.10
CA GLN A 673 -39.43 -21.26 1.43
C GLN A 673 -38.19 -21.09 2.29
N GLN A 674 -37.25 -22.04 2.26
CA GLN A 674 -35.99 -21.93 3.00
C GLN A 674 -35.17 -20.70 2.56
N VAL A 675 -35.00 -20.50 1.25
CA VAL A 675 -34.27 -19.35 0.72
C VAL A 675 -35.03 -18.05 0.99
N SER A 676 -36.34 -18.01 0.74
CA SER A 676 -37.17 -16.82 1.00
C SER A 676 -37.25 -16.46 2.48
N GLN A 677 -37.24 -17.43 3.40
CA GLN A 677 -37.16 -17.17 4.84
C GLN A 677 -35.79 -16.64 5.23
N ALA A 678 -34.71 -17.18 4.65
CA ALA A 678 -33.36 -16.68 4.89
C ALA A 678 -33.18 -15.24 4.38
N VAL A 679 -33.80 -14.88 3.24
CA VAL A 679 -33.81 -13.50 2.71
C VAL A 679 -34.79 -12.61 3.51
N GLY A 680 -35.97 -13.11 3.86
CA GLY A 680 -37.02 -12.33 4.56
C GLY A 680 -36.72 -12.06 6.03
N ALA A 681 -36.05 -12.98 6.74
CA ALA A 681 -35.58 -12.74 8.10
C ALA A 681 -34.58 -11.57 8.17
N GLN A 682 -33.86 -11.28 7.07
CA GLN A 682 -32.97 -10.12 6.96
C GLN A 682 -33.72 -8.79 6.80
N ALA A 683 -34.98 -8.80 6.33
CA ALA A 683 -35.80 -7.59 6.24
C ALA A 683 -36.46 -7.22 7.58
N THR A 684 -36.70 -8.19 8.46
CA THR A 684 -37.40 -7.99 9.74
C THR A 684 -36.51 -7.73 10.95
N THR A 685 -35.19 -7.91 10.85
CA THR A 685 -34.25 -7.65 11.96
C THR A 685 -33.72 -6.21 12.02
N GLY A 686 -34.09 -5.34 11.06
CA GLY A 686 -33.66 -3.94 10.98
C GLY A 686 -34.60 -2.90 11.62
N ALA A 687 -35.64 -3.33 12.33
CA ALA A 687 -36.55 -2.44 13.04
C ALA A 687 -36.67 -2.85 14.51
N ALA A 688 -35.71 -2.42 15.33
CA ALA A 688 -35.81 -2.39 16.78
C ALA A 688 -35.06 -1.18 17.32
#